data_AF-A0A349ZU99-F1
#
_entry.id   AF-A0A349ZU99-F1
#
_cell.length_a   1.000
_cell.length_b   1.000
_cell.length_c   1.000
_cell.angle_alpha   90.00
_cell.angle_beta   90.00
_cell.angle_gamma   90.00
#
_symmetry.space_group_name_H-M   'P 1'
#
loop_
_entity.id
_entity.type
_entity.pdbx_description
1 polymer ?
#
loop_
_entity_poly.entity_id
_entity_poly.type
_entity_poly.pdbx_seq_one_letter_code
_entity_poly.pdbx_strand_id
1 'polypeptide(L)'
;LSLGAISGCTNKGTIGYEHVGYNTGGIAGRSSGYIVNCINEGRIFGRKDIGGIAGQAEPYVQLDLTEDIISQITANVNDLHDLIDTTLKDAGAASDTITMRLNMVKSFADKALDDTHFLAMRAEDVVDGVMSSANEAMSRIDFVMSELDKDGGVFDKLSASGSDAKKTVQQLIKAIDDTDLTKYMTDSDREDYEYAREQVQLAPEEYDEAKNKVEKPYDIMFLDKELNEDNSSFRQSLENADPPIEYPSEALSDVYPYDENGNRLEWPMAYPKGQAFDYDMGDVSQYADIAGVAHFEDNRLLSEFPNDQDRKTPWYTYLNDATYSDRVDYELRTVSPDAPEGEIRKRVDDEYMNNYNGNARMNHGDGRDYEEQMAFYIKTLADLADRYSDDLSAQERKDLKTAAEYVKDTSSDLEAAGSSAREIVSNLNGRSKISLPTLGDDFHVRTNSLNSNMQGISDNLGYLNQELAGNSDALIGDLGAVNDQFNKMMLLITDAIDGALDMDYTTTYEDSSDDVAESCIDGTVADCVNYARVEGDLDVSGISGTMAIEYEFDVESDITGIKSDSLNSTYLTKCVLRHNINNGYIRSEKSCCGGITGLQEMGTVLKCENYGNIVSRSGDYVGGIAGQSLSTIKQSAANSMESGKAYIGGIAGKGDDIFDCYAIPDVTEAEERYGAIAGDVEESGIIKNNFFCAKDLAGIDRISYSGKAEPVDYKTLLGMEGVPSGFDSFIVSFIMNDEEAGRIRAGYADTITMDKFPEPELSEGCYAKWDTDVVTDISCNLEVHAEECRYLTTLAGDALRENGQSVLLVDGRFKEGDELDINKVMSIALPMKNVSEHYSVTIPKDGELNHLIRYQPENGDDETTIYVKVGNEWRKTDTQQFGIYRTFDTSGNQVELVVTRTNTVDKKYIIIAAASGTILILIILIIVIRSIGKRAGIRKNRKKQRKDRDKKDQENMDQDKKASKDQDP
;
A
#
# COMPACT_ATOMS: atom_id res chain seq x y z
N LEU A 1 16.59 14.71 4.10
CA LEU A 1 15.67 15.56 3.33
C LEU A 1 15.80 15.22 1.86
N SER A 2 14.74 14.71 1.24
CA SER A 2 14.65 14.57 -0.22
C SER A 2 14.01 15.85 -0.78
N LEU A 3 14.69 16.46 -1.75
CA LEU A 3 14.21 17.65 -2.47
C LEU A 3 13.83 17.35 -3.93
N GLY A 4 14.06 16.11 -4.39
CA GLY A 4 13.81 15.67 -5.77
C GLY A 4 12.61 14.73 -5.91
N ALA A 5 12.41 14.19 -7.11
CA ALA A 5 11.37 13.20 -7.37
C ALA A 5 11.78 11.78 -6.98
N ILE A 6 10.86 11.02 -6.38
CA ILE A 6 10.98 9.58 -6.12
C ILE A 6 9.73 8.93 -6.72
N SER A 7 9.89 8.15 -7.79
CA SER A 7 8.78 7.50 -8.49
C SER A 7 8.95 5.98 -8.55
N GLY A 8 7.87 5.22 -8.43
CA GLY A 8 7.84 3.77 -8.74
C GLY A 8 8.65 2.87 -7.79
N CYS A 9 9.14 3.39 -6.66
CA CYS A 9 9.98 2.63 -5.73
C CYS A 9 9.14 1.67 -4.88
N THR A 10 9.66 0.46 -4.64
CA THR A 10 9.04 -0.51 -3.71
C THR A 10 9.98 -0.88 -2.56
N ASN A 11 9.55 -0.67 -1.31
CA ASN A 11 10.24 -1.19 -0.14
C ASN A 11 9.60 -2.49 0.35
N LYS A 12 10.42 -3.52 0.60
CA LYS A 12 9.99 -4.79 1.21
C LYS A 12 10.72 -5.11 2.52
N GLY A 13 11.70 -4.29 2.90
CA GLY A 13 12.53 -4.49 4.09
C GLY A 13 11.93 -3.83 5.32
N THR A 14 12.15 -4.41 6.50
CA THR A 14 11.83 -3.76 7.77
C THR A 14 12.74 -2.57 8.01
N ILE A 15 12.16 -1.42 8.38
CA ILE A 15 12.89 -0.16 8.63
C ILE A 15 12.62 0.30 10.07
N GLY A 16 13.69 0.70 10.77
CA GLY A 16 13.62 1.25 12.13
C GLY A 16 13.59 0.19 13.25
N TYR A 17 13.44 0.67 14.48
CA TYR A 17 13.32 -0.14 15.70
C TYR A 17 12.22 0.45 16.60
N GLU A 18 11.58 -0.40 17.41
CA GLU A 18 10.55 0.04 18.35
C GLU A 18 11.04 1.19 19.23
N HIS A 19 10.24 2.26 19.32
CA HIS A 19 10.48 3.44 20.15
C HIS A 19 11.76 4.23 19.82
N VAL A 20 12.41 3.98 18.67
CA VAL A 20 13.68 4.62 18.28
C VAL A 20 13.64 5.11 16.84
N GLY A 21 13.86 6.41 16.65
CA GLY A 21 13.95 7.05 15.33
C GLY A 21 12.94 8.17 15.17
N TYR A 22 13.34 9.21 14.44
CA TYR A 22 12.50 10.34 14.06
C TYR A 22 12.40 10.39 12.54
N ASN A 23 11.27 10.85 12.03
CA ASN A 23 11.06 11.01 10.58
C ASN A 23 11.37 9.71 9.83
N THR A 24 10.74 8.62 10.26
CA THR A 24 11.00 7.28 9.71
C THR A 24 9.92 6.93 8.70
N GLY A 25 10.32 6.81 7.43
CA GLY A 25 9.43 6.40 6.34
C GLY A 25 9.93 5.16 5.61
N GLY A 26 9.02 4.43 4.98
CA GLY A 26 9.36 3.25 4.18
C GLY A 26 10.15 3.57 2.90
N ILE A 27 9.95 4.77 2.35
CA ILE A 27 10.60 5.26 1.12
C ILE A 27 11.53 6.43 1.44
N ALA A 28 11.02 7.43 2.18
CA ALA A 28 11.77 8.62 2.54
C ALA A 28 11.58 8.98 4.00
N GLY A 29 12.63 9.44 4.68
CA GLY A 29 12.48 9.96 6.04
C GLY A 29 11.76 11.32 6.07
N ARG A 30 12.38 12.32 5.44
CA ARG A 30 11.82 13.67 5.24
C ARG A 30 11.80 14.00 3.75
N SER A 31 10.70 14.55 3.25
CA SER A 31 10.58 14.95 1.84
C SER A 31 9.86 16.29 1.68
N SER A 32 10.46 17.19 0.90
CA SER A 32 9.82 18.38 0.34
C SER A 32 9.74 18.32 -1.20
N GLY A 33 10.13 17.19 -1.79
CA GLY A 33 10.05 16.91 -3.23
C GLY A 33 8.73 16.24 -3.64
N TYR A 34 8.77 15.46 -4.73
CA TYR A 34 7.60 14.73 -5.25
C TYR A 34 7.80 13.22 -5.06
N ILE A 35 6.98 12.57 -4.24
CA ILE A 35 6.98 11.10 -4.11
C ILE A 35 5.73 10.56 -4.79
N VAL A 36 5.87 9.69 -5.79
CA VAL A 36 4.73 9.20 -6.57
C VAL A 36 4.81 7.69 -6.86
N ASN A 37 3.68 7.01 -6.97
CA ASN A 37 3.61 5.58 -7.38
C ASN A 37 4.51 4.65 -6.56
N CYS A 38 4.80 4.99 -5.31
CA CYS A 38 5.67 4.19 -4.46
C CYS A 38 4.86 3.22 -3.60
N ILE A 39 5.44 2.05 -3.34
CA ILE A 39 4.80 0.97 -2.59
C ILE A 39 5.65 0.59 -1.38
N ASN A 40 5.03 0.49 -0.20
CA ASN A 40 5.68 -0.07 0.98
C ASN A 40 5.01 -1.37 1.44
N GLU A 41 5.77 -2.46 1.46
CA GLU A 41 5.39 -3.77 1.98
C GLU A 41 6.16 -4.12 3.27
N GLY A 42 7.24 -3.39 3.59
CA GLY A 42 8.12 -3.64 4.73
C GLY A 42 7.66 -2.96 6.02
N ARG A 43 7.73 -3.66 7.17
CA ARG A 43 7.32 -3.12 8.49
C ARG A 43 8.13 -1.88 8.86
N ILE A 44 7.48 -0.85 9.41
CA ILE A 44 8.13 0.40 9.81
C ILE A 44 7.99 0.58 11.33
N PHE A 45 9.09 0.92 12.00
CA PHE A 45 9.13 1.26 13.41
C PHE A 45 9.79 2.61 13.65
N GLY A 46 9.34 3.36 14.66
CA GLY A 46 10.13 4.46 15.20
C GLY A 46 9.54 5.09 16.46
N ARG A 47 9.95 6.32 16.76
CA ARG A 47 9.50 7.09 17.93
C ARG A 47 8.48 8.16 17.53
N LYS A 48 8.84 9.07 16.61
CA LYS A 48 8.01 10.21 16.20
C LYS A 48 8.09 10.44 14.68
N ASP A 49 7.01 10.91 14.09
CA ASP A 49 6.91 11.25 12.66
C ASP A 49 7.16 10.00 11.80
N ILE A 50 6.26 9.02 11.95
CA ILE A 50 6.42 7.69 11.35
C ILE A 50 5.35 7.48 10.29
N GLY A 51 5.77 7.19 9.06
CA GLY A 51 4.85 6.91 7.95
C GLY A 51 5.25 5.70 7.14
N GLY A 52 4.28 5.07 6.48
CA GLY A 52 4.58 3.94 5.59
C GLY A 52 5.35 4.36 4.33
N ILE A 53 5.20 5.60 3.86
CA ILE A 53 5.89 6.13 2.67
C ILE A 53 6.93 7.18 3.08
N ALA A 54 6.48 8.29 3.66
CA ALA A 54 7.32 9.36 4.16
C ALA A 54 7.22 9.43 5.69
N GLY A 55 8.31 9.66 6.42
CA GLY A 55 8.20 9.96 7.85
C GLY A 55 7.50 11.31 8.07
N GLN A 56 8.00 12.33 7.37
CA GLN A 56 7.46 13.68 7.37
C GLN A 56 7.41 14.22 5.93
N ALA A 57 6.23 14.72 5.55
CA ALA A 57 6.00 15.51 4.35
C ALA A 57 6.15 16.98 4.73
N GLU A 58 7.25 17.58 4.32
CA GLU A 58 7.62 18.94 4.68
C GLU A 58 7.19 19.89 3.58
N PRO A 59 6.48 20.99 3.90
CA PRO A 59 6.02 21.92 2.89
C PRO A 59 7.18 22.48 2.05
N TYR A 60 6.95 22.63 0.75
CA TYR A 60 7.84 23.44 -0.09
C TYR A 60 7.64 24.90 0.29
N VAL A 61 8.71 25.53 0.78
CA VAL A 61 8.73 26.93 1.22
C VAL A 61 9.28 27.79 0.10
N GLN A 62 8.44 28.63 -0.51
CA GLN A 62 8.88 29.63 -1.46
C GLN A 62 9.16 30.96 -0.75
N LEU A 63 10.36 31.51 -0.98
CA LEU A 63 10.75 32.82 -0.45
C LEU A 63 10.23 33.89 -1.41
N ASP A 64 9.12 34.54 -1.04
CA ASP A 64 8.67 35.75 -1.73
C ASP A 64 9.57 36.90 -1.28
N LEU A 65 10.58 37.24 -2.10
CA LEU A 65 11.35 38.47 -1.92
C LEU A 65 10.43 39.63 -2.24
N THR A 66 9.61 40.01 -1.26
CA THR A 66 8.63 41.09 -1.41
C THR A 66 9.22 42.29 -2.15
N GLU A 67 8.43 42.91 -3.02
CA GLU A 67 8.73 44.21 -3.67
C GLU A 67 9.36 45.23 -2.70
N ASP A 68 9.06 45.11 -1.40
CA ASP A 68 9.56 45.96 -0.33
C ASP A 68 11.07 45.84 -0.06
N ILE A 69 11.69 44.64 -0.10
CA ILE A 69 13.15 44.52 0.10
C ILE A 69 13.91 45.12 -1.09
N ILE A 70 13.45 44.84 -2.31
CA ILE A 70 14.02 45.41 -3.54
C ILE A 70 13.82 46.94 -3.56
N SER A 71 12.65 47.41 -3.14
CA SER A 71 12.35 48.84 -2.97
C SER A 71 13.27 49.50 -1.92
N GLN A 72 13.54 48.83 -0.80
CA GLN A 72 14.43 49.32 0.25
C GLN A 72 15.89 49.38 -0.21
N ILE A 73 16.40 48.37 -0.92
CA ILE A 73 17.75 48.40 -1.51
C ILE A 73 17.85 49.53 -2.55
N THR A 74 16.84 49.66 -3.42
CA THR A 74 16.75 50.74 -4.42
C THR A 74 16.74 52.12 -3.76
N ALA A 75 15.99 52.30 -2.68
CA ALA A 75 15.92 53.55 -1.93
C ALA A 75 17.26 53.91 -1.29
N ASN A 76 17.95 52.96 -0.64
CA ASN A 76 19.23 53.24 0.01
C ASN A 76 20.36 53.52 -1.01
N VAL A 77 20.30 52.94 -2.21
CA VAL A 77 21.23 53.28 -3.32
C VAL A 77 20.95 54.66 -3.90
N ASN A 78 19.68 55.07 -4.02
CA ASN A 78 19.34 56.44 -4.40
C ASN A 78 19.84 57.47 -3.36
N ASP A 79 19.69 57.17 -2.07
CA ASP A 79 20.25 58.00 -1.00
C ASP A 79 21.79 58.09 -1.09
N LEU A 80 22.45 56.97 -1.40
CA LEU A 80 23.90 56.94 -1.62
C LEU A 80 24.31 57.80 -2.82
N HIS A 81 23.56 57.77 -3.92
CA HIS A 81 23.79 58.63 -5.08
C HIS A 81 23.63 60.12 -4.76
N ASP A 82 22.61 60.50 -4.00
CA ASP A 82 22.37 61.88 -3.60
C ASP A 82 23.49 62.41 -2.69
N LEU A 83 23.99 61.56 -1.78
CA LEU A 83 25.13 61.87 -0.92
C LEU A 83 26.43 62.00 -1.74
N ILE A 84 26.67 61.11 -2.71
CA ILE A 84 27.82 61.21 -3.62
C ILE A 84 27.74 62.46 -4.50
N ASP A 85 26.58 62.82 -5.03
CA ASP A 85 26.39 64.02 -5.86
C ASP A 85 26.54 65.32 -5.06
N THR A 86 26.15 65.31 -3.78
CA THR A 86 26.40 66.41 -2.85
C THR A 86 27.89 66.52 -2.56
N THR A 87 28.53 65.41 -2.20
CA THR A 87 29.98 65.34 -1.95
C THR A 87 30.78 65.77 -3.18
N LEU A 88 30.36 65.40 -4.40
CA LEU A 88 31.00 65.80 -5.65
C LEU A 88 30.89 67.32 -5.91
N LYS A 89 29.76 67.96 -5.55
CA LYS A 89 29.60 69.42 -5.64
C LYS A 89 30.52 70.14 -4.65
N ASP A 90 30.66 69.60 -3.44
CA ASP A 90 31.51 70.18 -2.40
C ASP A 90 33.01 69.89 -2.64
N ALA A 91 33.34 68.77 -3.29
CA ALA A 91 34.70 68.41 -3.73
C ALA A 91 35.17 69.19 -4.97
N GLY A 92 34.24 69.66 -5.82
CA GLY A 92 34.50 70.15 -7.19
C GLY A 92 35.43 71.37 -7.33
N ALA A 93 35.85 72.00 -6.23
CA ALA A 93 36.88 73.05 -6.22
C ALA A 93 38.15 72.68 -5.42
N ALA A 94 38.16 71.54 -4.71
CA ALA A 94 39.19 71.19 -3.73
C ALA A 94 40.17 70.09 -4.21
N SER A 95 39.71 69.10 -4.98
CA SER A 95 40.58 68.03 -5.50
C SER A 95 39.99 67.27 -6.70
N ASP A 96 40.70 67.31 -7.82
CA ASP A 96 40.38 66.54 -9.03
C ASP A 96 40.43 65.02 -8.77
N THR A 97 41.32 64.57 -7.88
CA THR A 97 41.46 63.14 -7.55
C THR A 97 40.29 62.61 -6.73
N ILE A 98 39.78 63.40 -5.78
CA ILE A 98 38.60 63.04 -4.98
C ILE A 98 37.37 62.95 -5.88
N THR A 99 37.21 63.92 -6.78
CA THR A 99 36.14 63.93 -7.79
C THR A 99 36.21 62.70 -8.69
N MET A 100 37.40 62.31 -9.15
CA MET A 100 37.60 61.11 -9.96
C MET A 100 37.22 59.82 -9.22
N ARG A 101 37.64 59.68 -7.96
CA ARG A 101 37.36 58.48 -7.13
C ARG A 101 35.88 58.37 -6.77
N LEU A 102 35.21 59.47 -6.46
CA LEU A 102 33.77 59.50 -6.18
C LEU A 102 32.94 59.11 -7.40
N ASN A 103 33.35 59.53 -8.61
CA ASN A 103 32.71 59.07 -9.85
C ASN A 103 32.92 57.55 -10.08
N MET A 104 34.05 56.98 -9.67
CA MET A 104 34.28 55.53 -9.72
C MET A 104 33.41 54.77 -8.72
N VAL A 105 33.25 55.29 -7.50
CA VAL A 105 32.34 54.73 -6.49
C VAL A 105 30.89 54.73 -6.99
N LYS A 106 30.43 55.85 -7.57
CA LYS A 106 29.10 55.95 -8.21
C LYS A 106 28.91 54.90 -9.29
N SER A 107 29.89 54.77 -10.19
CA SER A 107 29.86 53.78 -11.28
C SER A 107 29.81 52.33 -10.80
N PHE A 108 30.49 52.01 -9.70
CA PHE A 108 30.42 50.68 -9.09
C PHE A 108 29.10 50.45 -8.34
N ALA A 109 28.53 51.47 -7.70
CA ALA A 109 27.23 51.39 -7.04
C ALA A 109 26.10 51.16 -8.06
N ASP A 110 26.10 51.90 -9.18
CA ASP A 110 25.16 51.71 -10.31
C ASP A 110 25.18 50.26 -10.82
N LYS A 111 26.38 49.72 -11.08
CA LYS A 111 26.52 48.34 -11.60
C LYS A 111 26.15 47.27 -10.58
N ALA A 112 26.44 47.51 -9.29
CA ALA A 112 26.04 46.59 -8.24
C ALA A 112 24.51 46.53 -8.08
N LEU A 113 23.82 47.67 -8.21
CA LEU A 113 22.36 47.72 -8.22
C LEU A 113 21.78 46.94 -9.41
N ASP A 114 22.31 47.17 -10.61
CA ASP A 114 21.90 46.45 -11.83
C ASP A 114 22.13 44.94 -11.71
N ASP A 115 23.26 44.51 -11.15
CA ASP A 115 23.57 43.10 -10.94
C ASP A 115 22.67 42.47 -9.86
N THR A 116 22.33 43.21 -8.80
CA THR A 116 21.44 42.74 -7.72
C THR A 116 20.01 42.58 -8.23
N HIS A 117 19.50 43.54 -9.00
CA HIS A 117 18.19 43.48 -9.63
C HIS A 117 18.09 42.30 -10.62
N PHE A 118 19.17 42.01 -11.35
CA PHE A 118 19.25 40.85 -12.24
C PHE A 118 19.31 39.52 -11.47
N LEU A 119 20.10 39.44 -10.40
CA LEU A 119 20.24 38.22 -9.59
C LEU A 119 18.94 37.89 -8.84
N ALA A 120 18.21 38.89 -8.33
CA ALA A 120 16.93 38.70 -7.64
C ALA A 120 15.85 38.13 -8.58
N MET A 121 15.60 38.77 -9.72
CA MET A 121 14.62 38.27 -10.70
C MET A 121 14.98 36.88 -11.27
N ARG A 122 16.28 36.54 -11.33
CA ARG A 122 16.73 35.26 -11.92
C ARG A 122 16.82 34.12 -10.91
N ALA A 123 16.95 34.43 -9.61
CA ALA A 123 16.96 33.43 -8.55
C ALA A 123 15.58 32.80 -8.35
N GLU A 124 14.51 33.61 -8.41
CA GLU A 124 13.11 33.14 -8.44
C GLU A 124 12.86 32.22 -9.65
N ASP A 125 13.28 32.64 -10.85
CA ASP A 125 13.10 31.86 -12.07
C ASP A 125 13.84 30.50 -12.06
N VAL A 126 15.08 30.44 -11.56
CA VAL A 126 15.96 29.26 -11.70
C VAL A 126 15.62 28.13 -10.74
N VAL A 127 15.24 28.45 -9.50
CA VAL A 127 14.84 27.46 -8.50
C VAL A 127 13.49 26.85 -8.87
N ASP A 128 12.52 27.69 -9.25
CA ASP A 128 11.19 27.23 -9.70
C ASP A 128 11.27 26.52 -11.05
N GLY A 129 12.02 27.04 -12.01
CA GLY A 129 11.97 26.55 -13.39
C GLY A 129 12.75 25.28 -13.67
N VAL A 130 13.75 24.89 -12.87
CA VAL A 130 14.49 23.62 -13.05
C VAL A 130 13.79 22.48 -12.31
N MET A 131 13.33 22.68 -11.08
CA MET A 131 12.61 21.67 -10.30
C MET A 131 11.19 21.46 -10.82
N SER A 132 10.45 22.53 -11.11
CA SER A 132 9.12 22.43 -11.72
C SER A 132 9.20 21.78 -13.10
N SER A 133 10.17 22.15 -13.95
CA SER A 133 10.28 21.54 -15.29
C SER A 133 10.67 20.06 -15.26
N ALA A 134 11.52 19.63 -14.34
CA ALA A 134 11.92 18.22 -14.21
C ALA A 134 10.80 17.36 -13.62
N ASN A 135 10.17 17.81 -12.53
CA ASN A 135 9.03 17.14 -11.90
C ASN A 135 7.79 17.15 -12.81
N GLU A 136 7.56 18.22 -13.59
CA GLU A 136 6.47 18.31 -14.56
C GLU A 136 6.72 17.43 -15.79
N ALA A 137 7.98 17.29 -16.25
CA ALA A 137 8.33 16.36 -17.31
C ALA A 137 8.17 14.90 -16.86
N MET A 138 8.65 14.55 -15.66
CA MET A 138 8.45 13.22 -15.07
C MET A 138 6.97 12.92 -14.78
N SER A 139 6.20 13.87 -14.24
CA SER A 139 4.76 13.70 -14.01
C SER A 139 3.97 13.51 -15.31
N ARG A 140 4.37 14.16 -16.41
CA ARG A 140 3.76 13.94 -17.74
C ARG A 140 4.11 12.57 -18.31
N ILE A 141 5.35 12.11 -18.11
CA ILE A 141 5.78 10.76 -18.52
C ILE A 141 5.03 9.71 -17.69
N ASP A 142 5.00 9.81 -16.36
CA ASP A 142 4.33 8.87 -15.47
C ASP A 142 2.79 8.85 -15.64
N PHE A 143 2.18 10.01 -15.90
CA PHE A 143 0.74 10.07 -16.18
C PHE A 143 0.40 9.47 -17.55
N VAL A 144 1.25 9.69 -18.56
CA VAL A 144 1.13 8.99 -19.84
C VAL A 144 1.34 7.50 -19.64
N MET A 145 2.36 7.05 -18.91
CA MET A 145 2.64 5.63 -18.67
C MET A 145 1.53 4.93 -17.87
N SER A 146 0.97 5.56 -16.84
CA SER A 146 -0.12 4.99 -16.04
C SER A 146 -1.45 4.94 -16.80
N GLU A 147 -1.68 5.84 -17.77
CA GLU A 147 -2.86 5.77 -18.65
C GLU A 147 -2.66 4.76 -19.81
N LEU A 148 -1.42 4.47 -20.18
CA LEU A 148 -1.06 3.43 -21.14
C LEU A 148 -1.14 2.01 -20.56
N ASP A 149 -0.93 1.84 -19.24
CA ASP A 149 -0.97 0.55 -18.51
C ASP A 149 -2.39 0.14 -18.04
N LYS A 150 -3.42 0.97 -18.26
CA LYS A 150 -4.81 0.67 -17.83
C LYS A 150 -5.51 -0.32 -18.76
N ASP A 151 -6.15 -1.32 -18.17
CA ASP A 151 -7.11 -2.23 -18.81
C ASP A 151 -8.33 -1.42 -19.31
N GLY A 152 -8.56 -1.36 -20.62
CA GLY A 152 -9.51 -0.46 -21.30
C GLY A 152 -8.94 0.91 -21.73
N GLY A 153 -7.60 1.05 -21.72
CA GLY A 153 -6.84 2.29 -21.91
C GLY A 153 -6.69 2.75 -23.36
N VAL A 154 -5.68 3.60 -23.61
CA VAL A 154 -5.43 4.19 -24.92
C VAL A 154 -5.17 3.12 -26.00
N PHE A 155 -4.45 2.04 -25.69
CA PHE A 155 -4.12 0.99 -26.67
C PHE A 155 -5.30 0.08 -27.02
N ASP A 156 -6.14 -0.26 -26.05
CA ASP A 156 -7.37 -1.05 -26.27
C ASP A 156 -8.32 -0.41 -27.29
N LYS A 157 -8.40 0.93 -27.29
CA LYS A 157 -9.23 1.72 -28.22
C LYS A 157 -8.51 2.13 -29.49
N LEU A 158 -7.17 2.16 -29.50
CA LEU A 158 -6.35 2.45 -30.68
C LEU A 158 -6.37 1.29 -31.70
N SER A 159 -6.63 0.06 -31.27
CA SER A 159 -6.83 -1.11 -32.15
C SER A 159 -7.98 -0.92 -33.17
N ALA A 160 -8.90 0.02 -32.92
CA ALA A 160 -10.07 0.29 -33.75
C ALA A 160 -9.83 1.22 -34.96
N SER A 161 -8.74 2.02 -35.01
CA SER A 161 -8.52 3.04 -36.07
C SER A 161 -7.11 2.99 -36.66
N GLY A 162 -6.95 2.25 -37.76
CA GLY A 162 -5.64 1.83 -38.31
C GLY A 162 -4.77 2.91 -38.96
N SER A 163 -5.27 4.06 -39.41
CA SER A 163 -4.44 5.02 -40.17
C SER A 163 -3.71 6.07 -39.33
N ASP A 164 -4.24 6.41 -38.16
CA ASP A 164 -3.72 7.52 -37.35
C ASP A 164 -2.76 7.04 -36.26
N ALA A 165 -2.92 5.80 -35.77
CA ALA A 165 -1.97 5.13 -34.89
C ALA A 165 -0.56 4.98 -35.53
N LYS A 166 -0.51 4.64 -36.83
CA LYS A 166 0.74 4.52 -37.60
C LYS A 166 1.54 5.82 -37.64
N LYS A 167 0.87 6.96 -37.83
CA LYS A 167 1.52 8.28 -37.88
C LYS A 167 2.09 8.68 -36.51
N THR A 168 1.35 8.40 -35.44
CA THR A 168 1.76 8.69 -34.06
C THR A 168 2.99 7.88 -33.66
N VAL A 169 3.00 6.57 -33.95
CA VAL A 169 4.15 5.69 -33.71
C VAL A 169 5.37 6.12 -34.54
N GLN A 170 5.20 6.45 -35.82
CA GLN A 170 6.29 6.95 -36.68
C GLN A 170 6.89 8.28 -36.20
N GLN A 171 6.10 9.15 -35.58
CA GLN A 171 6.56 10.43 -35.06
C GLN A 171 7.26 10.31 -33.70
N LEU A 172 6.80 9.38 -32.85
CA LEU A 172 7.48 8.99 -31.61
C LEU A 172 8.86 8.38 -31.90
N ILE A 173 8.97 7.53 -32.93
CA ILE A 173 10.24 6.98 -33.41
C ILE A 173 11.19 8.09 -33.86
N LYS A 174 10.70 9.04 -34.65
CA LYS A 174 11.51 10.15 -35.17
C LYS A 174 12.03 11.05 -34.04
N ALA A 175 11.21 11.28 -33.02
CA ALA A 175 11.56 11.98 -31.80
C ALA A 175 12.70 11.28 -31.02
N ILE A 176 12.63 9.96 -30.92
CA ILE A 176 13.65 9.13 -30.26
C ILE A 176 14.94 9.10 -31.10
N ASP A 177 14.85 9.03 -32.43
CA ASP A 177 15.99 9.06 -33.36
C ASP A 177 16.79 10.37 -33.30
N ASP A 178 16.12 11.50 -33.09
CA ASP A 178 16.76 12.83 -33.01
C ASP A 178 17.54 13.05 -31.69
N THR A 179 17.44 12.13 -30.70
CA THR A 179 18.06 12.28 -29.36
C THR A 179 19.48 11.68 -29.25
N ASP A 180 19.93 10.86 -30.22
CA ASP A 180 21.23 10.15 -30.26
C ASP A 180 21.70 9.54 -28.91
N LEU A 181 20.77 8.85 -28.24
CA LEU A 181 21.00 8.19 -26.93
C LEU A 181 22.08 7.09 -26.98
N THR A 182 22.35 6.55 -28.17
CA THR A 182 23.25 5.39 -28.39
C THR A 182 24.69 5.62 -27.95
N LYS A 183 25.10 6.89 -27.83
CA LYS A 183 26.45 7.31 -27.44
C LYS A 183 26.76 7.09 -25.97
N TYR A 184 25.74 7.08 -25.11
CA TYR A 184 25.89 6.92 -23.66
C TYR A 184 25.63 5.47 -23.20
N MET A 185 25.06 4.64 -24.08
CA MET A 185 24.65 3.27 -23.80
C MET A 185 25.80 2.26 -23.77
N THR A 186 25.70 1.29 -22.86
CA THR A 186 26.50 0.06 -22.90
C THR A 186 26.25 -0.72 -24.20
N ASP A 187 27.18 -1.61 -24.59
CA ASP A 187 27.02 -2.41 -25.82
C ASP A 187 25.75 -3.28 -25.80
N SER A 188 25.36 -3.77 -24.62
CA SER A 188 24.13 -4.56 -24.44
C SER A 188 22.88 -3.69 -24.57
N ASP A 189 22.83 -2.56 -23.85
CA ASP A 189 21.68 -1.65 -23.88
C ASP A 189 21.49 -1.03 -25.28
N ARG A 190 22.59 -0.84 -26.04
CA ARG A 190 22.53 -0.37 -27.42
C ARG A 190 21.92 -1.40 -28.35
N GLU A 191 22.22 -2.68 -28.16
CA GLU A 191 21.64 -3.77 -28.95
C GLU A 191 20.13 -3.87 -28.71
N ASP A 192 19.71 -3.79 -27.43
CA ASP A 192 18.29 -3.79 -27.04
C ASP A 192 17.55 -2.54 -27.57
N TYR A 193 18.19 -1.37 -27.50
CA TYR A 193 17.66 -0.11 -28.04
C TYR A 193 17.50 -0.18 -29.58
N GLU A 194 18.52 -0.65 -30.30
CA GLU A 194 18.48 -0.74 -31.76
C GLU A 194 17.43 -1.76 -32.23
N TYR A 195 17.31 -2.89 -31.52
CA TYR A 195 16.30 -3.91 -31.77
C TYR A 195 14.89 -3.36 -31.57
N ALA A 196 14.60 -2.79 -30.38
CA ALA A 196 13.29 -2.24 -30.07
C ALA A 196 12.91 -1.12 -31.05
N ARG A 197 13.86 -0.24 -31.39
CA ARG A 197 13.68 0.81 -32.40
C ARG A 197 13.29 0.24 -33.76
N GLU A 198 13.98 -0.79 -34.24
CA GLU A 198 13.70 -1.42 -35.53
C GLU A 198 12.31 -2.06 -35.54
N GLN A 199 11.91 -2.75 -34.46
CA GLN A 199 10.62 -3.43 -34.41
C GLN A 199 9.42 -2.47 -34.34
N VAL A 200 9.55 -1.31 -33.66
CA VAL A 200 8.50 -0.26 -33.65
C VAL A 200 8.24 0.30 -35.05
N GLN A 201 9.21 0.21 -35.97
CA GLN A 201 9.02 0.62 -37.37
C GLN A 201 8.36 -0.49 -38.21
N LEU A 202 8.79 -1.74 -38.03
CA LEU A 202 8.37 -2.86 -38.88
C LEU A 202 7.01 -3.46 -38.48
N ALA A 203 6.76 -3.63 -37.18
CA ALA A 203 5.56 -4.30 -36.69
C ALA A 203 4.25 -3.62 -37.15
N PRO A 204 4.11 -2.27 -37.16
CA PRO A 204 2.90 -1.63 -37.64
C PRO A 204 2.63 -1.83 -39.15
N GLU A 205 3.68 -1.87 -39.97
CA GLU A 205 3.51 -2.11 -41.41
C GLU A 205 3.02 -3.53 -41.68
N GLU A 206 3.60 -4.51 -40.98
CA GLU A 206 3.19 -5.90 -41.06
C GLU A 206 1.76 -6.12 -40.53
N TYR A 207 1.39 -5.42 -39.45
CA TYR A 207 0.05 -5.48 -38.89
C TYR A 207 -0.99 -4.87 -39.84
N ASP A 208 -0.69 -3.73 -40.48
CA ASP A 208 -1.55 -3.13 -41.49
C ASP A 208 -1.77 -4.09 -42.68
N GLU A 209 -0.74 -4.82 -43.11
CA GLU A 209 -0.87 -5.81 -44.17
C GLU A 209 -1.77 -6.99 -43.75
N ALA A 210 -1.59 -7.50 -42.52
CA ALA A 210 -2.45 -8.54 -41.95
C ALA A 210 -3.91 -8.06 -41.86
N LYS A 211 -4.11 -6.85 -41.36
CA LYS A 211 -5.41 -6.19 -41.23
C LYS A 211 -6.10 -6.05 -42.58
N ASN A 212 -5.43 -5.44 -43.56
CA ASN A 212 -6.00 -5.27 -44.89
C ASN A 212 -6.37 -6.62 -45.55
N LYS A 213 -5.59 -7.67 -45.30
CA LYS A 213 -5.86 -9.01 -45.85
C LYS A 213 -7.10 -9.65 -45.22
N VAL A 214 -7.27 -9.49 -43.91
CA VAL A 214 -8.39 -10.09 -43.17
C VAL A 214 -9.67 -9.26 -43.31
N GLU A 215 -9.60 -7.93 -43.20
CA GLU A 215 -10.78 -7.05 -43.17
C GLU A 215 -11.43 -6.89 -44.55
N LYS A 216 -10.63 -6.88 -45.62
CA LYS A 216 -11.12 -6.61 -46.98
C LYS A 216 -12.29 -7.52 -47.41
N PRO A 217 -12.26 -8.85 -47.23
CA PRO A 217 -13.40 -9.71 -47.52
C PRO A 217 -14.67 -9.33 -46.72
N TYR A 218 -14.53 -8.94 -45.46
CA TYR A 218 -15.66 -8.49 -44.63
C TYR A 218 -16.22 -7.16 -45.12
N ASP A 219 -15.36 -6.19 -45.44
CA ASP A 219 -15.79 -4.88 -45.93
C ASP A 219 -16.57 -5.01 -47.25
N ILE A 220 -16.13 -5.89 -48.14
CA ILE A 220 -16.84 -6.18 -49.39
C ILE A 220 -18.16 -6.91 -49.11
N MET A 221 -18.22 -7.81 -48.12
CA MET A 221 -19.45 -8.50 -47.71
C MET A 221 -20.50 -7.52 -47.16
N PHE A 222 -20.10 -6.60 -46.28
CA PHE A 222 -21.02 -5.57 -45.75
C PHE A 222 -21.45 -4.59 -46.84
N LEU A 223 -20.54 -4.24 -47.76
CA LEU A 223 -20.88 -3.41 -48.90
C LEU A 223 -21.88 -4.11 -49.84
N ASP A 224 -21.69 -5.41 -50.13
CA ASP A 224 -22.63 -6.22 -50.90
C ASP A 224 -24.03 -6.17 -50.27
N LYS A 225 -24.12 -6.41 -48.95
CA LYS A 225 -25.37 -6.32 -48.19
C LYS A 225 -26.03 -4.95 -48.37
N GLU A 226 -25.28 -3.86 -48.10
CA GLU A 226 -25.85 -2.52 -48.08
C GLU A 226 -26.29 -2.01 -49.46
N LEU A 227 -25.60 -2.42 -50.52
CA LEU A 227 -25.94 -2.07 -51.90
C LEU A 227 -27.10 -2.92 -52.45
N ASN A 228 -27.10 -4.22 -52.17
CA ASN A 228 -27.95 -5.19 -52.87
C ASN A 228 -29.17 -5.68 -52.08
N GLU A 229 -29.23 -5.48 -50.76
CA GLU A 229 -30.41 -5.81 -49.95
C GLU A 229 -31.51 -4.75 -50.12
N ASP A 230 -32.75 -5.22 -50.35
CA ASP A 230 -33.87 -4.32 -50.65
C ASP A 230 -34.24 -3.40 -49.47
N ASN A 231 -33.97 -3.83 -48.24
CA ASN A 231 -34.30 -3.13 -46.99
C ASN A 231 -33.06 -2.88 -46.11
N SER A 232 -31.90 -2.59 -46.72
CA SER A 232 -30.65 -2.34 -46.02
C SER A 232 -30.69 -1.14 -45.06
N SER A 233 -29.76 -1.10 -44.10
CA SER A 233 -29.64 -0.01 -43.14
C SER A 233 -29.36 1.33 -43.83
N PHE A 234 -28.58 1.31 -44.92
CA PHE A 234 -28.28 2.41 -45.80
C PHE A 234 -29.56 2.98 -46.41
N ARG A 235 -30.40 2.14 -47.02
CA ARG A 235 -31.67 2.57 -47.64
C ARG A 235 -32.61 3.19 -46.63
N GLN A 236 -32.76 2.56 -45.46
CA GLN A 236 -33.58 3.09 -44.37
C GLN A 236 -33.05 4.43 -43.85
N SER A 237 -31.73 4.59 -43.74
CA SER A 237 -31.10 5.81 -43.24
C SER A 237 -31.25 6.99 -44.21
N LEU A 238 -31.21 6.73 -45.52
CA LEU A 238 -31.51 7.73 -46.54
C LEU A 238 -32.98 8.18 -46.51
N GLU A 239 -33.92 7.26 -46.33
CA GLU A 239 -35.36 7.57 -46.21
C GLU A 239 -35.68 8.38 -44.96
N ASN A 240 -34.97 8.12 -43.86
CA ASN A 240 -35.14 8.80 -42.57
C ASN A 240 -34.33 10.10 -42.44
N ALA A 241 -33.49 10.44 -43.42
CA ALA A 241 -32.76 11.71 -43.41
C ALA A 241 -33.72 12.90 -43.46
N ASP A 242 -33.32 14.06 -42.91
CA ASP A 242 -34.10 15.30 -42.97
C ASP A 242 -33.30 16.41 -43.68
N PRO A 243 -33.65 16.78 -44.94
CA PRO A 243 -34.70 16.18 -45.76
C PRO A 243 -34.32 14.77 -46.27
N PRO A 244 -35.30 13.92 -46.66
CA PRO A 244 -35.03 12.59 -47.19
C PRO A 244 -34.11 12.63 -48.41
N ILE A 245 -33.14 11.74 -48.45
CA ILE A 245 -32.19 11.61 -49.56
C ILE A 245 -32.65 10.46 -50.47
N GLU A 246 -32.76 10.72 -51.77
CA GLU A 246 -33.17 9.69 -52.73
C GLU A 246 -32.04 8.66 -52.95
N TYR A 247 -32.40 7.38 -53.01
CA TYR A 247 -31.43 6.31 -53.25
C TYR A 247 -30.76 6.48 -54.62
N PRO A 248 -29.42 6.51 -54.71
CA PRO A 248 -28.68 6.87 -55.91
C PRO A 248 -28.57 5.70 -56.91
N SER A 249 -29.73 5.17 -57.34
CA SER A 249 -29.82 3.98 -58.19
C SER A 249 -29.01 4.07 -59.48
N GLU A 250 -28.93 5.24 -60.12
CA GLU A 250 -28.12 5.44 -61.32
C GLU A 250 -26.61 5.34 -61.02
N ALA A 251 -26.13 5.98 -59.95
CA ALA A 251 -24.71 6.02 -59.60
C ALA A 251 -24.17 4.71 -59.02
N LEU A 252 -25.04 3.84 -58.53
CA LEU A 252 -24.68 2.52 -58.00
C LEU A 252 -24.95 1.37 -58.99
N SER A 253 -25.62 1.66 -60.11
CA SER A 253 -26.02 0.63 -61.09
C SER A 253 -24.86 -0.03 -61.83
N ASP A 254 -23.70 0.61 -61.82
CA ASP A 254 -22.48 0.16 -62.48
C ASP A 254 -21.40 -0.33 -61.51
N VAL A 255 -21.72 -0.44 -60.20
CA VAL A 255 -20.76 -0.83 -59.16
C VAL A 255 -20.73 -2.35 -58.98
N TYR A 256 -19.57 -2.96 -59.24
CA TYR A 256 -19.38 -4.42 -59.17
C TYR A 256 -18.01 -4.81 -58.59
N PRO A 257 -17.90 -5.99 -57.97
CA PRO A 257 -16.62 -6.56 -57.57
C PRO A 257 -15.79 -6.98 -58.79
N TYR A 258 -14.47 -7.10 -58.63
CA TYR A 258 -13.56 -7.57 -59.68
C TYR A 258 -12.48 -8.53 -59.15
N ASP A 259 -11.97 -9.41 -60.01
CA ASP A 259 -10.87 -10.35 -59.70
C ASP A 259 -9.48 -9.69 -59.84
N GLU A 260 -8.39 -10.39 -59.49
CA GLU A 260 -7.02 -9.84 -59.61
C GLU A 260 -6.63 -9.37 -61.02
N ASN A 261 -7.34 -9.83 -62.06
CA ASN A 261 -7.10 -9.44 -63.45
C ASN A 261 -7.95 -8.23 -63.88
N GLY A 262 -8.77 -7.67 -62.97
CA GLY A 262 -9.70 -6.58 -63.26
C GLY A 262 -10.98 -7.02 -63.99
N ASN A 263 -11.27 -8.32 -64.04
CA ASN A 263 -12.50 -8.82 -64.64
C ASN A 263 -13.67 -8.59 -63.70
N ARG A 264 -14.78 -8.05 -64.22
CA ARG A 264 -16.03 -7.91 -63.48
C ARG A 264 -16.52 -9.26 -62.97
N LEU A 265 -16.84 -9.31 -61.67
CA LEU A 265 -17.52 -10.41 -61.00
C LEU A 265 -18.98 -10.03 -60.71
N GLU A 266 -19.81 -11.04 -60.53
CA GLU A 266 -21.13 -10.83 -59.92
C GLU A 266 -20.95 -10.74 -58.41
N TRP A 267 -21.81 -9.95 -57.74
CA TRP A 267 -21.88 -9.93 -56.30
C TRP A 267 -22.14 -11.35 -55.77
N PRO A 268 -21.34 -11.88 -54.82
CA PRO A 268 -21.53 -13.22 -54.29
C PRO A 268 -22.93 -13.46 -53.72
N MET A 269 -23.58 -12.40 -53.18
CA MET A 269 -24.96 -12.40 -52.71
C MET A 269 -25.23 -13.59 -51.77
N ALA A 270 -24.90 -13.45 -50.50
CA ALA A 270 -25.08 -14.50 -49.49
C ALA A 270 -26.55 -15.01 -49.37
N TYR A 271 -27.54 -14.34 -50.00
CA TYR A 271 -28.97 -14.69 -49.93
C TYR A 271 -29.72 -14.53 -51.26
N PRO A 272 -30.73 -15.39 -51.54
CA PRO A 272 -31.71 -15.14 -52.60
C PRO A 272 -32.50 -13.85 -52.33
N LYS A 273 -32.75 -13.03 -53.37
CA LYS A 273 -33.59 -11.82 -53.29
C LYS A 273 -34.85 -12.05 -52.44
N GLY A 274 -35.01 -11.27 -51.37
CA GLY A 274 -36.17 -11.27 -50.48
C GLY A 274 -36.01 -12.02 -49.15
N GLN A 275 -34.80 -12.42 -48.75
CA GLN A 275 -34.47 -12.93 -47.41
C GLN A 275 -33.54 -11.96 -46.67
N ALA A 276 -33.71 -11.83 -45.36
CA ALA A 276 -32.90 -10.95 -44.50
C ALA A 276 -31.53 -11.57 -44.22
N PHE A 277 -30.52 -10.73 -44.06
CA PHE A 277 -29.14 -11.13 -43.74
C PHE A 277 -29.07 -11.90 -42.41
N ASP A 278 -28.59 -13.14 -42.44
CA ASP A 278 -28.31 -13.96 -41.26
C ASP A 278 -26.82 -13.91 -40.91
N TYR A 279 -26.49 -13.37 -39.75
CA TYR A 279 -25.10 -13.20 -39.32
C TYR A 279 -24.39 -14.56 -39.08
N ASP A 280 -25.14 -15.65 -38.90
CA ASP A 280 -24.61 -17.02 -38.78
C ASP A 280 -24.41 -17.73 -40.16
N MET A 281 -24.89 -17.15 -41.28
CA MET A 281 -24.82 -17.77 -42.63
C MET A 281 -23.97 -17.00 -43.65
N GLY A 282 -23.46 -15.81 -43.32
CA GLY A 282 -22.57 -15.05 -44.20
C GLY A 282 -21.19 -15.70 -44.32
N ASP A 283 -20.98 -16.53 -45.33
CA ASP A 283 -19.69 -17.17 -45.58
C ASP A 283 -18.71 -16.17 -46.21
N VAL A 284 -17.96 -15.44 -45.36
CA VAL A 284 -16.93 -14.47 -45.78
C VAL A 284 -15.90 -15.06 -46.75
N SER A 285 -15.73 -16.39 -46.77
CA SER A 285 -14.79 -17.04 -47.70
C SER A 285 -15.17 -16.84 -49.17
N GLN A 286 -16.43 -16.54 -49.48
CA GLN A 286 -16.89 -16.23 -50.84
C GLN A 286 -16.37 -14.88 -51.36
N TYR A 287 -15.94 -14.01 -50.44
CA TYR A 287 -15.41 -12.69 -50.74
C TYR A 287 -13.87 -12.66 -50.74
N ALA A 288 -13.21 -13.76 -50.35
CA ALA A 288 -11.75 -13.84 -50.17
C ALA A 288 -10.96 -13.60 -51.47
N ASP A 289 -11.48 -14.05 -52.61
CA ASP A 289 -10.82 -13.94 -53.92
C ASP A 289 -11.14 -12.63 -54.67
N ILE A 290 -11.88 -11.70 -54.04
CA ILE A 290 -12.26 -10.42 -54.67
C ILE A 290 -11.13 -9.40 -54.51
N ALA A 291 -10.65 -8.87 -55.63
CA ALA A 291 -9.57 -7.90 -55.66
C ALA A 291 -10.01 -6.48 -55.30
N GLY A 292 -11.28 -6.12 -55.53
CA GLY A 292 -11.87 -4.85 -55.11
C GLY A 292 -13.25 -4.63 -55.71
N VAL A 293 -13.78 -3.42 -55.55
CA VAL A 293 -15.08 -2.98 -56.09
C VAL A 293 -14.85 -1.75 -56.95
N ALA A 294 -15.51 -1.66 -58.11
CA ALA A 294 -15.29 -0.61 -59.08
C ALA A 294 -16.56 -0.29 -59.89
N HIS A 295 -16.57 0.88 -60.53
CA HIS A 295 -17.54 1.23 -61.58
C HIS A 295 -17.17 0.55 -62.89
N PHE A 296 -18.18 0.03 -63.61
CA PHE A 296 -18.05 -0.70 -64.86
C PHE A 296 -18.96 -0.18 -65.97
N GLU A 297 -18.40 0.05 -67.15
CA GLU A 297 -19.17 0.30 -68.38
C GLU A 297 -18.86 -0.81 -69.40
N ASP A 298 -19.87 -1.54 -69.87
CA ASP A 298 -19.70 -2.66 -70.83
C ASP A 298 -18.59 -3.68 -70.44
N ASN A 299 -18.55 -4.08 -69.16
CA ASN A 299 -17.52 -4.96 -68.54
C ASN A 299 -16.09 -4.39 -68.54
N ARG A 300 -15.93 -3.09 -68.78
CA ARG A 300 -14.66 -2.40 -68.62
C ARG A 300 -14.61 -1.69 -67.27
N LEU A 301 -13.59 -1.98 -66.47
CA LEU A 301 -13.30 -1.27 -65.24
C LEU A 301 -12.99 0.20 -65.54
N LEU A 302 -13.76 1.12 -64.96
CA LEU A 302 -13.59 2.56 -65.15
C LEU A 302 -12.77 3.19 -64.02
N SER A 303 -13.21 2.99 -62.78
CA SER A 303 -12.60 3.55 -61.57
C SER A 303 -12.99 2.72 -60.37
N GLU A 304 -12.09 2.62 -59.39
CA GLU A 304 -12.39 1.99 -58.09
C GLU A 304 -13.55 2.70 -57.40
N PHE A 305 -14.35 1.91 -56.67
CA PHE A 305 -15.45 2.38 -55.86
C PHE A 305 -15.05 2.23 -54.39
N PRO A 306 -15.21 3.26 -53.55
CA PRO A 306 -15.69 4.60 -53.88
C PRO A 306 -14.57 5.54 -54.35
N ASN A 307 -14.79 6.25 -55.45
CA ASN A 307 -13.90 7.29 -55.96
C ASN A 307 -14.17 8.67 -55.32
N ASP A 308 -13.34 9.66 -55.62
CA ASP A 308 -13.46 11.03 -55.08
C ASP A 308 -14.80 11.73 -55.36
N GLN A 309 -15.50 11.36 -56.43
CA GLN A 309 -16.83 11.90 -56.73
C GLN A 309 -17.87 11.25 -55.82
N ASP A 310 -17.84 9.93 -55.65
CA ASP A 310 -18.73 9.20 -54.76
C ASP A 310 -18.63 9.76 -53.34
N ARG A 311 -17.39 9.91 -52.84
CA ARG A 311 -17.11 10.45 -51.50
C ARG A 311 -17.64 11.85 -51.24
N LYS A 312 -17.90 12.64 -52.29
CA LYS A 312 -18.45 14.01 -52.20
C LYS A 312 -19.97 14.04 -52.28
N THR A 313 -20.62 12.90 -52.53
CA THR A 313 -22.06 12.83 -52.58
C THR A 313 -22.68 12.79 -51.18
N PRO A 314 -23.86 13.39 -50.96
CA PRO A 314 -24.53 13.36 -49.66
C PRO A 314 -24.92 11.98 -49.16
N TRP A 315 -25.08 10.99 -50.05
CA TRP A 315 -25.48 9.63 -49.67
C TRP A 315 -24.30 8.77 -49.23
N TYR A 316 -23.07 9.09 -49.65
CA TYR A 316 -21.91 8.23 -49.39
C TYR A 316 -21.61 8.09 -47.89
N THR A 317 -21.80 9.15 -47.10
CA THR A 317 -21.65 9.09 -45.64
C THR A 317 -22.61 8.07 -45.04
N TYR A 318 -23.86 8.01 -45.50
CA TYR A 318 -24.84 7.04 -45.03
C TYR A 318 -24.50 5.60 -45.43
N LEU A 319 -23.91 5.39 -46.62
CA LEU A 319 -23.44 4.07 -47.05
C LEU A 319 -22.28 3.62 -46.16
N ASN A 320 -21.30 4.50 -45.97
CA ASN A 320 -20.13 4.25 -45.13
C ASN A 320 -20.53 3.96 -43.67
N ASP A 321 -21.45 4.75 -43.11
CA ASP A 321 -21.97 4.58 -41.75
C ASP A 321 -22.73 3.26 -41.60
N ALA A 322 -23.54 2.88 -42.60
CA ALA A 322 -24.27 1.62 -42.58
C ALA A 322 -23.32 0.40 -42.65
N THR A 323 -22.33 0.43 -43.55
CA THR A 323 -21.31 -0.63 -43.64
C THR A 323 -20.46 -0.73 -42.37
N TYR A 324 -20.14 0.41 -41.75
CA TYR A 324 -19.43 0.45 -40.47
C TYR A 324 -20.29 -0.10 -39.33
N SER A 325 -21.57 0.28 -39.27
CA SER A 325 -22.50 -0.21 -38.25
C SER A 325 -22.67 -1.72 -38.31
N ASP A 326 -22.72 -2.29 -39.51
CA ASP A 326 -22.83 -3.74 -39.70
C ASP A 326 -21.59 -4.49 -39.24
N ARG A 327 -20.42 -3.92 -39.49
CA ARG A 327 -19.14 -4.43 -39.01
C ARG A 327 -19.08 -4.47 -37.48
N VAL A 328 -19.51 -3.39 -36.83
CA VAL A 328 -19.57 -3.29 -35.37
C VAL A 328 -20.56 -4.29 -34.78
N ASP A 329 -21.75 -4.42 -35.37
CA ASP A 329 -22.77 -5.40 -34.93
C ASP A 329 -22.28 -6.85 -35.12
N TYR A 330 -21.55 -7.14 -36.21
CA TYR A 330 -20.91 -8.44 -36.42
C TYR A 330 -19.87 -8.75 -35.35
N GLU A 331 -18.96 -7.83 -35.05
CA GLU A 331 -17.94 -8.01 -34.01
C GLU A 331 -18.58 -8.22 -32.63
N LEU A 332 -19.56 -7.40 -32.25
CA LEU A 332 -20.25 -7.52 -30.95
C LEU A 332 -20.97 -8.86 -30.76
N ARG A 333 -21.50 -9.45 -31.84
CA ARG A 333 -22.21 -10.74 -31.80
C ARG A 333 -21.27 -11.94 -31.76
N THR A 334 -20.02 -11.78 -32.21
CA THR A 334 -19.03 -12.86 -32.26
C THR A 334 -18.13 -12.92 -31.02
N VAL A 335 -18.19 -11.90 -30.15
CA VAL A 335 -17.57 -11.92 -28.81
C VAL A 335 -18.15 -13.06 -27.95
N SER A 336 -17.26 -13.85 -27.36
CA SER A 336 -17.61 -15.00 -26.50
C SER A 336 -16.90 -14.90 -25.15
N PRO A 337 -17.44 -15.48 -24.05
CA PRO A 337 -16.72 -15.55 -22.77
C PRO A 337 -15.32 -16.17 -22.86
N ASP A 338 -15.09 -17.04 -23.85
CA ASP A 338 -13.81 -17.73 -24.08
C ASP A 338 -12.88 -17.00 -25.07
N ALA A 339 -13.36 -15.92 -25.71
CA ALA A 339 -12.63 -15.06 -26.63
C ALA A 339 -13.27 -13.65 -26.56
N PRO A 340 -12.83 -12.81 -25.62
CA PRO A 340 -13.44 -11.51 -25.36
C PRO A 340 -13.26 -10.51 -26.52
N GLU A 341 -12.35 -10.81 -27.45
CA GLU A 341 -12.14 -10.07 -28.69
C GLU A 341 -13.11 -10.54 -29.79
N GLY A 342 -13.61 -9.61 -30.60
CA GLY A 342 -14.42 -9.91 -31.79
C GLY A 342 -13.67 -10.80 -32.79
N GLU A 343 -14.41 -11.57 -33.59
CA GLU A 343 -13.83 -12.53 -34.55
C GLU A 343 -12.89 -11.88 -35.58
N ILE A 344 -13.21 -10.69 -36.10
CA ILE A 344 -12.37 -10.05 -37.13
C ILE A 344 -11.05 -9.62 -36.50
N ARG A 345 -11.07 -8.93 -35.35
CA ARG A 345 -9.87 -8.58 -34.59
C ARG A 345 -8.98 -9.79 -34.32
N LYS A 346 -9.56 -10.86 -33.78
CA LYS A 346 -8.81 -12.10 -33.50
C LYS A 346 -8.15 -12.68 -34.75
N ARG A 347 -8.85 -12.68 -35.90
CA ARG A 347 -8.28 -13.16 -37.17
C ARG A 347 -7.16 -12.27 -37.68
N VAL A 348 -7.22 -10.95 -37.45
CA VAL A 348 -6.13 -10.03 -37.79
C VAL A 348 -4.88 -10.36 -36.95
N ASP A 349 -5.05 -10.55 -35.65
CA ASP A 349 -3.94 -10.88 -34.75
C ASP A 349 -3.35 -12.26 -35.08
N ASP A 350 -4.20 -13.26 -35.34
CA ASP A 350 -3.75 -14.58 -35.80
C ASP A 350 -2.99 -14.49 -37.14
N GLU A 351 -3.47 -13.68 -38.09
CA GLU A 351 -2.81 -13.48 -39.38
C GLU A 351 -1.44 -12.81 -39.20
N TYR A 352 -1.36 -11.74 -38.40
CA TYR A 352 -0.12 -11.05 -38.03
C TYR A 352 0.88 -12.02 -37.36
N MET A 353 0.42 -12.79 -36.37
CA MET A 353 1.29 -13.69 -35.63
C MET A 353 1.82 -14.83 -36.50
N ASN A 354 0.97 -15.42 -37.35
CA ASN A 354 1.31 -16.64 -38.09
C ASN A 354 2.02 -16.38 -39.42
N ASN A 355 1.65 -15.32 -40.14
CA ASN A 355 2.11 -15.06 -41.50
C ASN A 355 3.05 -13.84 -41.61
N TYR A 356 3.20 -13.09 -40.52
CA TYR A 356 4.17 -12.01 -40.39
C TYR A 356 5.14 -12.32 -39.24
N ASN A 357 6.10 -11.44 -38.95
CA ASN A 357 7.16 -11.76 -37.97
C ASN A 357 6.66 -11.79 -36.51
N GLY A 358 5.35 -11.71 -36.25
CA GLY A 358 4.78 -11.71 -34.90
C GLY A 358 5.20 -12.93 -34.05
N ASN A 359 5.15 -14.16 -34.58
CA ASN A 359 5.67 -15.32 -33.84
C ASN A 359 7.19 -15.27 -33.64
N ALA A 360 7.94 -14.69 -34.57
CA ALA A 360 9.40 -14.54 -34.42
C ALA A 360 9.75 -13.56 -33.29
N ARG A 361 9.02 -12.44 -33.20
CA ARG A 361 9.08 -11.45 -32.11
C ARG A 361 8.67 -12.04 -30.76
N MET A 362 7.57 -12.79 -30.72
CA MET A 362 7.17 -13.52 -29.51
C MET A 362 8.27 -14.47 -29.03
N ASN A 363 8.95 -15.18 -29.93
CA ASN A 363 10.08 -16.05 -29.58
C ASN A 363 11.31 -15.29 -29.07
N HIS A 364 11.40 -13.99 -29.36
CA HIS A 364 12.41 -13.08 -28.81
C HIS A 364 12.02 -12.55 -27.41
N GLY A 365 10.79 -12.81 -26.96
CA GLY A 365 10.28 -12.40 -25.65
C GLY A 365 9.38 -11.16 -25.71
N ASP A 366 9.02 -10.71 -26.91
CA ASP A 366 8.47 -9.38 -27.11
C ASP A 366 6.97 -9.27 -26.81
N GLY A 367 6.23 -10.37 -26.62
CA GLY A 367 4.77 -10.34 -26.40
C GLY A 367 4.02 -11.32 -27.31
N ARG A 368 2.81 -11.72 -26.90
CA ARG A 368 2.04 -12.82 -27.50
C ARG A 368 1.10 -12.40 -28.63
N ASP A 369 0.91 -11.10 -28.81
CA ASP A 369 0.14 -10.48 -29.89
C ASP A 369 0.80 -9.15 -30.30
N TYR A 370 0.22 -8.47 -31.28
CA TYR A 370 0.74 -7.19 -31.77
C TYR A 370 0.77 -6.10 -30.70
N GLU A 371 -0.21 -6.09 -29.80
CA GLU A 371 -0.38 -5.07 -28.77
C GLU A 371 0.67 -5.23 -27.66
N GLU A 372 0.81 -6.45 -27.13
CA GLU A 372 1.87 -6.81 -26.18
C GLU A 372 3.26 -6.52 -26.78
N GLN A 373 3.46 -6.78 -28.08
CA GLN A 373 4.71 -6.49 -28.81
C GLN A 373 5.04 -5.01 -28.89
N MET A 374 4.08 -4.18 -29.29
CA MET A 374 4.30 -2.74 -29.35
C MET A 374 4.54 -2.13 -27.96
N ALA A 375 3.83 -2.61 -26.94
CA ALA A 375 4.04 -2.21 -25.56
C ALA A 375 5.46 -2.55 -25.08
N PHE A 376 5.94 -3.76 -25.37
CA PHE A 376 7.29 -4.21 -25.01
C PHE A 376 8.39 -3.33 -25.63
N TYR A 377 8.31 -3.02 -26.93
CA TYR A 377 9.33 -2.21 -27.59
C TYR A 377 9.34 -0.76 -27.09
N ILE A 378 8.17 -0.16 -26.93
CA ILE A 378 8.06 1.22 -26.44
C ILE A 378 8.58 1.32 -25.00
N LYS A 379 8.25 0.33 -24.15
CA LYS A 379 8.77 0.24 -22.78
C LYS A 379 10.29 0.07 -22.77
N THR A 380 10.84 -0.77 -23.63
CA THR A 380 12.29 -0.96 -23.74
C THR A 380 12.99 0.35 -24.14
N LEU A 381 12.44 1.10 -25.10
CA LEU A 381 12.97 2.40 -25.49
C LEU A 381 12.86 3.44 -24.36
N ALA A 382 11.76 3.43 -23.60
CA ALA A 382 11.53 4.32 -22.48
C ALA A 382 12.46 4.03 -21.28
N ASP A 383 12.57 2.77 -20.87
CA ASP A 383 13.45 2.32 -19.78
C ASP A 383 14.92 2.65 -20.07
N LEU A 384 15.33 2.51 -21.33
CA LEU A 384 16.67 2.86 -21.78
C LEU A 384 16.86 4.37 -21.89
N ALA A 385 15.83 5.14 -22.29
CA ALA A 385 15.91 6.60 -22.30
C ALA A 385 15.99 7.19 -20.89
N ASP A 386 15.23 6.65 -19.93
CA ASP A 386 15.25 7.02 -18.51
C ASP A 386 16.63 6.73 -17.89
N ARG A 387 17.17 5.54 -18.13
CA ARG A 387 18.48 5.14 -17.57
C ARG A 387 19.62 6.07 -17.95
N TYR A 388 19.57 6.67 -19.13
CA TYR A 388 20.63 7.56 -19.66
C TYR A 388 20.21 9.04 -19.71
N SER A 389 19.06 9.41 -19.14
CA SER A 389 18.53 10.78 -19.22
C SER A 389 19.40 11.81 -18.52
N ASP A 390 20.13 11.41 -17.48
CA ASP A 390 21.03 12.27 -16.72
C ASP A 390 22.31 12.61 -17.49
N ASP A 391 22.70 11.76 -18.44
CA ASP A 391 23.92 11.94 -19.25
C ASP A 391 23.68 12.82 -20.50
N LEU A 392 22.42 13.21 -20.77
CA LEU A 392 22.05 14.02 -21.94
C LEU A 392 22.53 15.46 -21.85
N SER A 393 23.09 15.97 -22.96
CA SER A 393 23.45 17.38 -23.11
C SER A 393 22.21 18.29 -23.21
N ALA A 394 22.41 19.59 -22.96
CA ALA A 394 21.34 20.59 -23.00
C ALA A 394 20.62 20.72 -24.35
N GLN A 395 21.28 20.35 -25.46
CA GLN A 395 20.69 20.34 -26.80
C GLN A 395 19.86 19.05 -27.02
N GLU A 396 20.35 17.89 -26.59
CA GLU A 396 19.62 16.62 -26.68
C GLU A 396 18.35 16.63 -25.81
N ARG A 397 18.39 17.27 -24.63
CA ARG A 397 17.19 17.51 -23.78
C ARG A 397 16.18 18.48 -24.44
N LYS A 398 16.64 19.39 -25.30
CA LYS A 398 15.78 20.31 -26.07
C LYS A 398 15.13 19.59 -27.26
N ASP A 399 15.82 18.62 -27.85
CA ASP A 399 15.28 17.81 -28.95
C ASP A 399 14.22 16.82 -28.40
N LEU A 400 14.44 16.25 -27.20
CA LEU A 400 13.43 15.50 -26.43
C LEU A 400 12.19 16.35 -26.05
N LYS A 401 12.40 17.66 -25.81
CA LYS A 401 11.31 18.63 -25.58
C LYS A 401 10.54 18.98 -26.85
N THR A 402 11.22 19.02 -27.99
CA THR A 402 10.60 19.28 -29.30
C THR A 402 9.74 18.09 -29.72
N ALA A 403 10.18 16.86 -29.40
CA ALA A 403 9.38 15.65 -29.53
C ALA A 403 8.05 15.71 -28.74
N ALA A 404 8.08 16.17 -27.49
CA ALA A 404 6.89 16.36 -26.67
C ALA A 404 5.97 17.48 -27.20
N GLU A 405 6.53 18.52 -27.86
CA GLU A 405 5.75 19.55 -28.56
C GLU A 405 5.10 19.02 -29.85
N TYR A 406 5.68 18.03 -30.52
CA TYR A 406 5.04 17.38 -31.68
C TYR A 406 3.85 16.49 -31.30
N VAL A 407 3.96 15.74 -30.20
CA VAL A 407 2.83 14.98 -29.62
C VAL A 407 1.65 15.91 -29.29
N LYS A 408 1.96 17.14 -28.86
CA LYS A 408 0.99 18.21 -28.60
C LYS A 408 0.35 18.80 -29.87
N ASP A 409 1.08 18.89 -30.98
CA ASP A 409 0.56 19.48 -32.23
C ASP A 409 -0.29 18.50 -33.06
N THR A 410 -0.15 17.18 -32.85
CA THR A 410 -1.06 16.13 -33.40
C THR A 410 -2.41 16.01 -32.67
N SER A 411 -2.67 16.89 -31.71
CA SER A 411 -3.86 16.90 -30.83
C SER A 411 -5.21 16.99 -31.57
N SER A 412 -5.29 17.56 -32.79
CA SER A 412 -6.55 17.57 -33.55
C SER A 412 -6.99 16.20 -34.04
N ASP A 413 -6.05 15.27 -34.22
CA ASP A 413 -6.32 13.94 -34.77
C ASP A 413 -6.63 12.94 -33.63
N LEU A 414 -6.24 13.29 -32.39
CA LEU A 414 -6.53 12.53 -31.16
C LEU A 414 -7.94 12.80 -30.60
N GLU A 415 -8.57 13.94 -30.94
CA GLU A 415 -9.96 14.27 -30.57
C GLU A 415 -10.99 13.26 -31.10
N ALA A 416 -10.65 12.52 -32.16
CA ALA A 416 -11.50 11.48 -32.75
C ALA A 416 -11.46 10.13 -31.99
N ALA A 417 -10.49 9.91 -31.09
CA ALA A 417 -10.19 8.61 -30.48
C ALA A 417 -10.85 8.32 -29.11
N GLY A 418 -11.70 9.21 -28.59
CA GLY A 418 -12.60 8.90 -27.46
C GLY A 418 -12.20 9.44 -26.07
N SER A 419 -13.01 9.09 -25.06
CA SER A 419 -13.05 9.75 -23.74
C SER A 419 -11.77 9.66 -22.90
N SER A 420 -10.98 8.61 -23.05
CA SER A 420 -9.71 8.43 -22.32
C SER A 420 -8.61 9.36 -22.83
N ALA A 421 -8.57 9.61 -24.15
CA ALA A 421 -7.71 10.64 -24.75
C ALA A 421 -8.11 12.05 -24.30
N ARG A 422 -9.40 12.28 -23.99
CA ARG A 422 -9.91 13.55 -23.46
C ARG A 422 -9.36 13.86 -22.06
N GLU A 423 -9.13 12.84 -21.24
CA GLU A 423 -8.58 12.98 -19.88
C GLU A 423 -7.07 13.24 -19.93
N ILE A 424 -6.35 12.55 -20.83
CA ILE A 424 -4.95 12.86 -21.16
C ILE A 424 -4.79 14.31 -21.63
N VAL A 425 -5.63 14.71 -22.58
CA VAL A 425 -5.57 16.04 -23.22
C VAL A 425 -6.06 17.14 -22.28
N SER A 426 -7.08 16.90 -21.46
CA SER A 426 -7.55 17.86 -20.45
C SER A 426 -6.50 18.08 -19.35
N ASN A 427 -5.79 17.02 -18.95
CA ASN A 427 -4.71 17.12 -17.96
C ASN A 427 -3.48 17.85 -18.56
N LEU A 428 -3.06 17.51 -19.77
CA LEU A 428 -1.95 18.17 -20.46
C LEU A 428 -2.24 19.65 -20.83
N ASN A 429 -3.50 19.98 -21.19
CA ASN A 429 -3.92 21.36 -21.48
C ASN A 429 -4.14 22.20 -20.22
N GLY A 430 -4.41 21.58 -19.07
CA GLY A 430 -4.55 22.27 -17.79
C GLY A 430 -3.22 22.73 -17.18
N ARG A 431 -2.08 22.22 -17.69
CA ARG A 431 -0.74 22.49 -17.13
C ARG A 431 0.04 23.53 -17.92
N SER A 432 0.84 24.32 -17.22
CA SER A 432 1.63 25.43 -17.78
C SER A 432 2.71 24.94 -18.77
N LYS A 433 3.14 25.83 -19.68
CA LYS A 433 4.16 25.52 -20.68
C LYS A 433 5.52 25.31 -19.99
N ILE A 434 6.18 24.16 -20.20
CA ILE A 434 7.52 23.88 -19.65
C ILE A 434 8.51 24.92 -20.17
N SER A 435 8.93 25.83 -19.31
CA SER A 435 9.95 26.84 -19.58
C SER A 435 11.16 26.54 -18.72
N LEU A 436 12.29 26.22 -19.36
CA LEU A 436 13.55 25.97 -18.66
C LEU A 436 14.32 27.30 -18.61
N PRO A 437 14.49 27.93 -17.45
CA PRO A 437 15.39 29.03 -17.29
C PRO A 437 16.82 28.49 -17.20
N THR A 438 17.62 28.79 -18.21
CA THR A 438 19.06 28.48 -18.18
C THR A 438 19.78 29.41 -17.20
N LEU A 439 20.61 28.86 -16.31
CA LEU A 439 21.74 29.59 -15.72
C LEU A 439 22.74 29.84 -16.86
N GLY A 440 22.56 30.96 -17.55
CA GLY A 440 23.52 31.40 -18.56
C GLY A 440 24.83 31.83 -17.89
N ASP A 441 25.91 31.87 -18.67
CA ASP A 441 27.21 32.43 -18.28
C ASP A 441 27.07 33.81 -17.57
N ASP A 442 26.01 34.55 -17.89
CA ASP A 442 25.63 35.84 -17.29
C ASP A 442 25.38 35.81 -15.78
N PHE A 443 24.91 34.70 -15.17
CA PHE A 443 24.69 34.64 -13.70
C PHE A 443 26.02 34.66 -12.95
N HIS A 444 26.95 33.77 -13.30
CA HIS A 444 28.29 33.75 -12.72
C HIS A 444 29.08 35.01 -13.05
N VAL A 445 28.91 35.58 -14.25
CA VAL A 445 29.51 36.86 -14.63
C VAL A 445 28.98 38.00 -13.74
N ARG A 446 27.68 38.03 -13.44
CA ARG A 446 27.05 39.09 -12.64
C ARG A 446 27.25 38.93 -11.14
N THR A 447 27.32 37.72 -10.59
CA THR A 447 27.76 37.49 -9.20
C THR A 447 29.22 37.92 -9.00
N ASN A 448 30.11 37.58 -9.94
CA ASN A 448 31.50 38.02 -9.90
C ASN A 448 31.63 39.53 -10.13
N SER A 449 30.80 40.11 -10.99
CA SER A 449 30.71 41.56 -11.21
C SER A 449 30.25 42.28 -9.95
N LEU A 450 29.18 41.83 -9.30
CA LEU A 450 28.67 42.37 -8.05
C LEU A 450 29.75 42.37 -6.95
N ASN A 451 30.41 41.24 -6.74
CA ASN A 451 31.50 41.11 -5.77
C ASN A 451 32.69 42.03 -6.12
N SER A 452 33.06 42.10 -7.41
CA SER A 452 34.12 42.99 -7.89
C SER A 452 33.76 44.48 -7.74
N ASN A 453 32.49 44.84 -7.92
CA ASN A 453 31.99 46.21 -7.78
C ASN A 453 31.96 46.61 -6.29
N MET A 454 31.54 45.71 -5.40
CA MET A 454 31.58 45.92 -3.95
C MET A 454 33.01 46.11 -3.42
N GLN A 455 33.96 45.28 -3.87
CA GLN A 455 35.37 45.46 -3.57
C GLN A 455 35.89 46.81 -4.11
N GLY A 456 35.49 47.17 -5.32
CA GLY A 456 35.84 48.45 -5.95
C GLY A 456 35.35 49.68 -5.18
N ILE A 457 34.15 49.62 -4.59
CA ILE A 457 33.63 50.69 -3.72
C ILE A 457 34.45 50.78 -2.44
N SER A 458 34.64 49.64 -1.75
CA SER A 458 35.41 49.58 -0.49
C SER A 458 36.84 50.10 -0.66
N ASP A 459 37.54 49.70 -1.73
CA ASP A 459 38.91 50.14 -2.00
C ASP A 459 38.96 51.65 -2.27
N ASN A 460 38.03 52.20 -3.06
CA ASN A 460 38.01 53.63 -3.37
C ASN A 460 37.61 54.48 -2.17
N LEU A 461 36.69 54.02 -1.32
CA LEU A 461 36.37 54.67 -0.04
C LEU A 461 37.58 54.63 0.91
N GLY A 462 38.33 53.53 0.95
CA GLY A 462 39.58 53.41 1.70
C GLY A 462 40.65 54.39 1.23
N TYR A 463 40.82 54.56 -0.09
CA TYR A 463 41.75 55.55 -0.65
C TYR A 463 41.28 56.98 -0.44
N LEU A 464 39.98 57.26 -0.56
CA LEU A 464 39.39 58.56 -0.25
C LEU A 464 39.69 58.95 1.20
N ASN A 465 39.52 58.02 2.14
CA ASN A 465 39.78 58.26 3.56
C ASN A 465 41.27 58.59 3.85
N GLN A 466 42.21 58.03 3.08
CA GLN A 466 43.64 58.38 3.17
C GLN A 466 43.96 59.75 2.54
N GLU A 467 43.27 60.10 1.45
CA GLU A 467 43.47 61.33 0.69
C GLU A 467 42.84 62.57 1.40
N LEU A 468 41.94 62.33 2.35
CA LEU A 468 41.22 63.34 3.14
C LEU A 468 41.99 63.89 4.35
N ALA A 469 43.14 63.34 4.70
CA ALA A 469 43.89 63.70 5.93
C ALA A 469 44.39 65.17 6.00
N GLY A 470 43.97 66.06 5.10
CA GLY A 470 44.27 67.49 5.10
C GLY A 470 43.20 68.42 4.50
N ASN A 471 41.94 67.98 4.31
CA ASN A 471 40.89 68.78 3.66
C ASN A 471 39.79 69.29 4.63
N SER A 472 38.90 70.17 4.13
CA SER A 472 37.81 70.87 4.84
C SER A 472 36.91 69.95 5.69
N ASP A 473 36.52 70.41 6.89
CA ASP A 473 35.59 69.72 7.81
C ASP A 473 34.26 69.32 7.15
N ALA A 474 33.77 70.10 6.18
CA ALA A 474 32.54 69.80 5.44
C ALA A 474 32.68 68.52 4.59
N LEU A 475 33.80 68.40 3.86
CA LEU A 475 34.08 67.25 3.00
C LEU A 475 34.32 65.97 3.81
N ILE A 476 34.88 66.10 5.01
CA ILE A 476 35.04 64.99 5.96
C ILE A 476 33.67 64.53 6.47
N GLY A 477 32.74 65.46 6.72
CA GLY A 477 31.36 65.14 7.09
C GLY A 477 30.60 64.41 5.99
N ASP A 478 30.68 64.90 4.76
CA ASP A 478 29.95 64.33 3.62
C ASP A 478 30.46 62.91 3.28
N LEU A 479 31.77 62.67 3.31
CA LEU A 479 32.35 61.34 3.12
C LEU A 479 32.11 60.38 4.29
N GLY A 480 31.96 60.91 5.50
CA GLY A 480 31.45 60.14 6.64
C GLY A 480 30.04 59.63 6.39
N ALA A 481 29.15 60.50 5.88
CA ALA A 481 27.77 60.13 5.55
C ALA A 481 27.68 59.11 4.40
N VAL A 482 28.52 59.25 3.36
CA VAL A 482 28.62 58.27 2.26
C VAL A 482 29.06 56.90 2.78
N ASN A 483 30.05 56.86 3.68
CA ASN A 483 30.54 55.62 4.28
C ASN A 483 29.51 54.97 5.22
N ASP A 484 28.80 55.77 6.02
CA ASP A 484 27.74 55.28 6.90
C ASP A 484 26.57 54.69 6.09
N GLN A 485 26.18 55.35 5.00
CA GLN A 485 25.13 54.87 4.11
C GLN A 485 25.54 53.58 3.36
N PHE A 486 26.81 53.49 2.93
CA PHE A 486 27.35 52.25 2.35
C PHE A 486 27.35 51.09 3.36
N ASN A 487 27.72 51.32 4.61
CA ASN A 487 27.66 50.31 5.66
C ASN A 487 26.21 49.88 5.97
N LYS A 488 25.26 50.82 5.95
CA LYS A 488 23.83 50.53 6.10
C LYS A 488 23.31 49.65 4.96
N MET A 489 23.73 49.89 3.73
CA MET A 489 23.44 49.02 2.59
C MET A 489 24.05 47.62 2.74
N MET A 490 25.31 47.52 3.18
CA MET A 490 25.93 46.22 3.42
C MET A 490 25.24 45.45 4.54
N LEU A 491 24.78 46.13 5.60
CA LEU A 491 23.97 45.51 6.65
C LEU A 491 22.61 45.06 6.11
N LEU A 492 21.91 45.84 5.30
CA LEU A 492 20.66 45.40 4.65
C LEU A 492 20.84 44.19 3.73
N ILE A 493 21.91 44.16 2.94
CA ILE A 493 22.23 43.03 2.06
C ILE A 493 22.64 41.80 2.88
N THR A 494 23.40 42.01 3.96
CA THR A 494 23.81 40.93 4.87
C THR A 494 22.62 40.42 5.68
N ASP A 495 21.73 41.29 6.17
CA ASP A 495 20.51 40.96 6.91
C ASP A 495 19.48 40.26 6.01
N ALA A 496 19.42 40.58 4.72
CA ALA A 496 18.59 39.85 3.75
C ALA A 496 19.15 38.44 3.45
N ILE A 497 20.48 38.28 3.48
CA ILE A 497 21.17 36.99 3.31
C ILE A 497 21.14 36.16 4.60
N ASP A 498 21.30 36.79 5.77
CA ASP A 498 21.29 36.17 7.11
C ASP A 498 19.86 35.92 7.60
N GLY A 499 18.89 36.77 7.24
CA GLY A 499 17.46 36.56 7.53
C GLY A 499 16.86 35.36 6.79
N ALA A 500 17.48 34.92 5.69
CA ALA A 500 17.18 33.65 5.02
C ALA A 500 17.80 32.43 5.72
N LEU A 501 18.65 32.64 6.74
CA LEU A 501 19.44 31.58 7.37
C LEU A 501 19.24 31.47 8.90
N ASP A 502 18.67 32.46 9.62
CA ASP A 502 18.76 32.48 11.10
C ASP A 502 17.59 33.13 11.91
N MET A 503 16.34 33.28 11.43
CA MET A 503 15.28 33.98 12.22
C MET A 503 13.87 33.35 12.34
N ASP A 504 13.27 33.64 13.50
CA ASP A 504 12.09 33.07 14.19
C ASP A 504 10.81 32.84 13.33
N TYR A 505 10.29 31.59 13.37
CA TYR A 505 9.58 30.94 12.26
C TYR A 505 8.06 30.77 12.44
N THR A 506 7.37 31.64 13.19
CA THR A 506 5.98 31.36 13.62
C THR A 506 4.90 32.33 13.14
N THR A 507 5.20 33.35 12.32
CA THR A 507 4.21 34.41 12.04
C THR A 507 4.03 34.86 10.58
N THR A 508 4.61 34.19 9.58
CA THR A 508 4.46 34.67 8.18
C THR A 508 4.47 33.55 7.13
N TYR A 509 3.54 32.59 7.23
CA TYR A 509 3.26 31.61 6.17
C TYR A 509 1.83 31.76 5.65
N GLU A 510 1.64 31.70 4.33
CA GLU A 510 0.32 31.57 3.68
C GLU A 510 0.26 30.19 3.00
N ASP A 511 -0.61 29.31 3.50
CA ASP A 511 -0.83 27.97 2.92
C ASP A 511 -1.68 28.10 1.65
N SER A 512 -1.06 27.85 0.51
CA SER A 512 -1.70 27.91 -0.81
C SER A 512 -1.98 26.54 -1.40
N SER A 513 -1.81 25.47 -0.60
CA SER A 513 -1.89 24.08 -1.07
C SER A 513 -3.26 23.74 -1.65
N ASP A 514 -4.33 24.30 -1.09
CA ASP A 514 -5.69 24.00 -1.49
C ASP A 514 -6.00 24.43 -2.93
N ASP A 515 -5.47 25.58 -3.35
CA ASP A 515 -5.69 26.15 -4.68
C ASP A 515 -5.04 25.33 -5.80
N VAL A 516 -4.03 24.52 -5.46
CA VAL A 516 -3.20 23.78 -6.41
C VAL A 516 -3.17 22.27 -6.17
N ALA A 517 -3.92 21.72 -5.21
CA ALA A 517 -3.81 20.33 -4.75
C ALA A 517 -3.89 19.27 -5.87
N GLU A 518 -4.70 19.49 -6.91
CA GLU A 518 -4.86 18.59 -8.07
C GLU A 518 -3.68 18.62 -9.06
N SER A 519 -2.84 19.65 -9.03
CA SER A 519 -1.72 19.82 -9.98
C SER A 519 -0.36 20.03 -9.30
N CYS A 520 -0.34 20.20 -7.98
CA CYS A 520 0.87 20.46 -7.23
C CYS A 520 1.81 19.26 -7.29
N ILE A 521 3.09 19.57 -7.46
CA ILE A 521 4.20 18.62 -7.50
C ILE A 521 5.20 18.91 -6.37
N ASP A 522 5.28 20.17 -5.94
CA ASP A 522 6.18 20.60 -4.87
C ASP A 522 5.61 20.13 -3.52
N GLY A 523 6.46 19.56 -2.65
CA GLY A 523 6.04 19.04 -1.34
C GLY A 523 4.89 18.03 -1.40
N THR A 524 4.87 17.17 -2.42
CA THR A 524 3.71 16.30 -2.70
C THR A 524 4.04 14.82 -2.57
N VAL A 525 3.18 14.06 -1.89
CA VAL A 525 3.17 12.59 -1.93
C VAL A 525 1.88 12.16 -2.61
N ALA A 526 1.97 11.49 -3.75
CA ALA A 526 0.84 11.17 -4.61
C ALA A 526 0.80 9.69 -5.00
N ASP A 527 -0.39 9.11 -5.18
CA ASP A 527 -0.57 7.81 -5.84
C ASP A 527 0.25 6.66 -5.20
N CYS A 528 0.60 6.78 -3.92
CA CYS A 528 1.41 5.79 -3.20
C CYS A 528 0.54 4.81 -2.41
N VAL A 529 1.04 3.58 -2.21
CA VAL A 529 0.33 2.52 -1.50
C VAL A 529 1.16 1.93 -0.37
N ASN A 530 0.63 1.95 0.85
CA ASN A 530 1.22 1.23 1.97
C ASN A 530 0.43 -0.04 2.28
N TYR A 531 1.09 -1.20 2.23
CA TYR A 531 0.58 -2.49 2.70
C TYR A 531 1.14 -2.88 4.07
N ALA A 532 2.20 -2.21 4.53
CA ALA A 532 2.95 -2.64 5.68
C ALA A 532 2.39 -2.16 7.02
N ARG A 533 2.72 -2.91 8.08
CA ARG A 533 2.49 -2.48 9.46
C ARG A 533 3.40 -1.30 9.83
N VAL A 534 2.83 -0.25 10.41
CA VAL A 534 3.55 0.94 10.88
C VAL A 534 3.33 1.13 12.39
N GLU A 535 4.42 1.19 13.15
CA GLU A 535 4.37 1.29 14.62
C GLU A 535 5.28 2.42 15.13
N GLY A 536 4.78 3.24 16.05
CA GLY A 536 5.57 4.31 16.68
C GLY A 536 4.99 4.84 17.98
N ASP A 537 5.60 5.88 18.56
CA ASP A 537 5.06 6.49 19.78
C ASP A 537 4.07 7.60 19.45
N LEU A 538 4.45 8.54 18.58
CA LEU A 538 3.70 9.77 18.31
C LEU A 538 3.70 10.06 16.81
N ASP A 539 2.62 10.64 16.29
CA ASP A 539 2.48 11.07 14.89
C ASP A 539 2.75 9.92 13.90
N VAL A 540 1.90 8.88 13.99
CA VAL A 540 2.08 7.61 13.27
C VAL A 540 1.00 7.44 12.22
N SER A 541 1.38 7.06 11.00
CA SER A 541 0.43 6.85 9.92
C SER A 541 0.85 5.89 8.81
N GLY A 542 -0.07 5.59 7.90
CA GLY A 542 0.19 4.74 6.75
C GLY A 542 0.94 5.42 5.61
N ILE A 543 0.86 6.75 5.44
CA ILE A 543 1.54 7.46 4.34
C ILE A 543 2.59 8.43 4.87
N SER A 544 2.19 9.46 5.61
CA SER A 544 3.08 10.49 6.16
C SER A 544 2.81 10.78 7.62
N GLY A 545 3.74 10.45 8.52
CA GLY A 545 3.59 10.68 9.97
C GLY A 545 3.11 12.08 10.28
N THR A 546 3.79 13.08 9.71
CA THR A 546 3.38 14.50 9.81
C THR A 546 3.38 15.23 8.47
N MET A 547 2.55 16.27 8.40
CA MET A 547 2.60 17.32 7.39
C MET A 547 2.90 18.65 8.08
N ALA A 548 4.18 18.96 8.24
CA ALA A 548 4.65 20.08 9.07
C ALA A 548 6.06 20.53 8.67
N ILE A 549 6.44 21.74 9.07
CA ILE A 549 7.83 22.25 8.96
C ILE A 549 8.62 21.76 10.17
N GLU A 550 9.83 21.22 9.96
CA GLU A 550 10.67 20.76 11.07
C GLU A 550 11.46 21.92 11.68
N TYR A 551 11.33 22.15 12.99
CA TYR A 551 12.12 23.15 13.70
C TYR A 551 13.39 22.53 14.31
N GLU A 552 14.58 22.95 13.86
CA GLU A 552 15.87 22.41 14.34
C GLU A 552 16.11 22.56 15.86
N PHE A 553 15.35 23.43 16.54
CA PHE A 553 15.46 23.69 17.99
C PHE A 553 14.30 23.12 18.83
N ASP A 554 13.29 22.48 18.24
CA ASP A 554 12.13 21.92 18.96
C ASP A 554 11.83 20.47 18.57
N VAL A 555 12.71 19.57 19.04
CA VAL A 555 12.66 18.13 18.75
C VAL A 555 11.41 17.44 19.33
N GLU A 556 10.68 18.07 20.27
CA GLU A 556 9.42 17.53 20.83
C GLU A 556 8.17 18.30 20.39
N SER A 557 8.29 19.39 19.62
CA SER A 557 7.18 20.26 19.18
C SER A 557 6.37 20.90 20.33
N ASP A 558 7.04 21.28 21.42
CA ASP A 558 6.40 21.80 22.64
C ASP A 558 6.19 23.34 22.63
N ILE A 559 6.75 24.07 21.65
CA ILE A 559 6.74 25.54 21.64
C ILE A 559 5.76 26.09 20.61
N THR A 560 4.53 26.39 21.05
CA THR A 560 3.59 27.24 20.29
C THR A 560 3.32 28.55 21.04
N GLY A 561 3.83 29.66 20.50
CA GLY A 561 3.40 31.03 20.80
C GLY A 561 4.34 31.89 21.68
N ILE A 562 4.77 33.06 21.16
CA ILE A 562 4.79 34.40 21.81
C ILE A 562 5.45 35.47 20.88
N LYS A 563 4.67 36.54 20.61
CA LYS A 563 4.95 37.95 20.24
C LYS A 563 6.15 38.38 19.36
N SER A 564 5.77 38.73 18.13
CA SER A 564 6.01 39.99 17.38
C SER A 564 7.22 40.88 17.72
N ASP A 565 8.15 40.99 16.77
CA ASP A 565 8.52 42.28 16.17
C ASP A 565 9.17 42.12 14.77
N SER A 566 8.56 42.82 13.81
CA SER A 566 8.95 43.26 12.45
C SER A 566 10.12 42.61 11.69
N LEU A 567 9.77 41.81 10.66
CA LEU A 567 9.99 42.08 9.22
C LEU A 567 9.19 41.02 8.42
N ASN A 568 8.20 41.46 7.63
CA ASN A 568 7.27 40.57 6.91
C ASN A 568 7.88 40.09 5.58
N SER A 569 8.46 38.89 5.57
CA SER A 569 8.58 38.08 4.34
C SER A 569 7.45 37.05 4.38
N THR A 570 6.56 37.05 3.38
CA THR A 570 5.45 36.08 3.33
C THR A 570 5.94 34.84 2.62
N TYR A 571 5.94 33.70 3.31
CA TYR A 571 6.36 32.43 2.73
C TYR A 571 5.12 31.66 2.25
N LEU A 572 5.06 31.34 0.97
CA LEU A 572 4.02 30.46 0.43
C LEU A 572 4.43 29.01 0.67
N THR A 573 3.57 28.22 1.33
CA THR A 573 3.80 26.79 1.55
C THR A 573 2.89 25.94 0.68
N LYS A 574 3.48 24.87 0.12
CA LYS A 574 2.75 23.83 -0.60
C LYS A 574 3.08 22.46 0.00
N CYS A 575 2.09 21.76 0.53
CA CYS A 575 2.22 20.38 1.00
C CYS A 575 0.95 19.60 0.65
N VAL A 576 1.07 18.52 -0.10
CA VAL A 576 -0.11 17.80 -0.62
C VAL A 576 0.06 16.29 -0.46
N LEU A 577 -0.91 15.64 0.14
CA LEU A 577 -1.07 14.18 0.06
C LEU A 577 -2.27 13.89 -0.83
N ARG A 578 -2.08 13.20 -1.96
CA ARG A 578 -3.19 12.90 -2.89
C ARG A 578 -3.22 11.47 -3.41
N HIS A 579 -4.41 10.90 -3.62
CA HIS A 579 -4.58 9.55 -4.19
C HIS A 579 -3.77 8.44 -3.49
N ASN A 580 -3.41 8.64 -2.23
CA ASN A 580 -2.63 7.65 -1.51
C ASN A 580 -3.55 6.64 -0.83
N ILE A 581 -3.12 5.38 -0.78
CA ILE A 581 -3.91 4.29 -0.21
C ILE A 581 -3.14 3.61 0.92
N ASN A 582 -3.74 3.53 2.09
CA ASN A 582 -3.22 2.71 3.18
C ASN A 582 -4.06 1.44 3.37
N ASN A 583 -3.42 0.29 3.23
CA ASN A 583 -3.95 -1.05 3.55
C ASN A 583 -3.28 -1.66 4.80
N GLY A 584 -2.22 -1.01 5.29
CA GLY A 584 -1.40 -1.47 6.41
C GLY A 584 -2.00 -1.16 7.78
N TYR A 585 -1.72 -2.00 8.77
CA TYR A 585 -2.12 -1.77 10.16
C TYR A 585 -1.25 -0.68 10.80
N ILE A 586 -1.86 0.25 11.53
CA ILE A 586 -1.17 1.39 12.13
C ILE A 586 -1.36 1.34 13.64
N ARG A 587 -0.25 1.50 14.38
CA ARG A 587 -0.30 1.58 15.84
C ARG A 587 0.61 2.65 16.41
N SER A 588 0.03 3.44 17.31
CA SER A 588 0.75 4.40 18.14
C SER A 588 0.68 4.02 19.62
N GLU A 589 1.72 4.33 20.38
CA GLU A 589 1.65 4.26 21.84
C GLU A 589 0.97 5.51 22.44
N LYS A 590 1.11 6.67 21.78
CA LYS A 590 0.57 7.98 22.17
C LYS A 590 -0.30 8.57 21.05
N SER A 591 -0.44 9.89 21.03
CA SER A 591 -1.44 10.62 20.24
C SER A 591 -1.11 10.75 18.74
N CYS A 592 -2.11 11.22 17.98
CA CYS A 592 -2.01 11.55 16.55
C CYS A 592 -1.72 10.32 15.68
N CYS A 593 -2.69 9.42 15.62
CA CYS A 593 -2.61 8.19 14.84
C CYS A 593 -3.62 8.25 13.70
N GLY A 594 -3.18 8.18 12.44
CA GLY A 594 -4.10 8.29 11.32
C GLY A 594 -3.76 7.44 10.11
N GLY A 595 -4.74 7.10 9.29
CA GLY A 595 -4.55 6.18 8.15
C GLY A 595 -3.58 6.71 7.10
N ILE A 596 -3.70 8.01 6.80
CA ILE A 596 -2.89 8.71 5.80
C ILE A 596 -1.86 9.60 6.49
N THR A 597 -2.29 10.38 7.49
CA THR A 597 -1.37 11.23 8.25
C THR A 597 -1.70 11.25 9.74
N GLY A 598 -0.67 11.31 10.59
CA GLY A 598 -0.84 11.38 12.04
C GLY A 598 -1.27 12.78 12.45
N LEU A 599 -0.41 13.76 12.16
CA LEU A 599 -0.67 15.18 12.41
C LEU A 599 -0.47 15.99 11.11
N GLN A 600 -1.54 16.65 10.67
CA GLN A 600 -1.55 17.60 9.58
C GLN A 600 -1.58 19.02 10.14
N GLU A 601 -0.43 19.69 10.23
CA GLU A 601 -0.36 21.10 10.62
C GLU A 601 -0.62 22.03 9.42
N MET A 602 -0.17 21.62 8.23
CA MET A 602 -0.27 22.38 7.00
C MET A 602 -0.60 21.48 5.81
N GLY A 603 -1.05 22.07 4.72
CA GLY A 603 -1.25 21.39 3.45
C GLY A 603 -2.62 20.75 3.27
N THR A 604 -2.80 20.00 2.18
CA THR A 604 -4.09 19.42 1.79
C THR A 604 -4.00 17.91 1.64
N VAL A 605 -4.95 17.18 2.25
CA VAL A 605 -5.16 15.75 1.99
C VAL A 605 -6.33 15.59 1.04
N LEU A 606 -6.10 15.02 -0.13
CA LEU A 606 -7.06 14.97 -1.23
C LEU A 606 -7.23 13.54 -1.76
N LYS A 607 -8.47 13.04 -1.86
CA LYS A 607 -8.76 11.73 -2.49
C LYS A 607 -7.90 10.58 -1.98
N CYS A 608 -7.57 10.57 -0.69
CA CYS A 608 -6.80 9.49 -0.08
C CYS A 608 -7.74 8.46 0.55
N GLU A 609 -7.27 7.22 0.63
CA GLU A 609 -8.07 6.08 1.05
C GLU A 609 -7.41 5.27 2.16
N ASN A 610 -8.15 4.94 3.21
CA ASN A 610 -7.68 4.05 4.27
C ASN A 610 -8.56 2.82 4.43
N TYR A 611 -7.92 1.66 4.46
CA TYR A 611 -8.51 0.36 4.72
C TYR A 611 -7.83 -0.37 5.90
N GLY A 612 -6.71 0.17 6.38
CA GLY A 612 -5.97 -0.37 7.51
C GLY A 612 -6.54 0.04 8.85
N ASN A 613 -6.50 -0.86 9.84
CA ASN A 613 -6.95 -0.58 11.20
C ASN A 613 -5.95 0.32 11.93
N ILE A 614 -6.48 1.15 12.83
CA ILE A 614 -5.73 2.21 13.50
C ILE A 614 -5.96 2.12 15.01
N VAL A 615 -4.88 1.94 15.76
CA VAL A 615 -4.94 1.79 17.22
C VAL A 615 -3.96 2.72 17.91
N SER A 616 -4.45 3.49 18.88
CA SER A 616 -3.65 4.23 19.84
C SER A 616 -3.82 3.64 21.24
N ARG A 617 -2.73 3.17 21.86
CA ARG A 617 -2.82 2.48 23.17
C ARG A 617 -3.16 3.39 24.34
N SER A 618 -2.65 4.62 24.33
CA SER A 618 -2.85 5.55 25.45
C SER A 618 -3.07 7.01 25.03
N GLY A 619 -3.03 7.28 23.74
CA GLY A 619 -3.12 8.61 23.17
C GLY A 619 -4.51 9.01 22.69
N ASP A 620 -4.60 10.29 22.38
CA ASP A 620 -5.78 10.93 21.81
C ASP A 620 -5.59 11.14 20.30
N TYR A 621 -6.61 11.60 19.60
CA TYR A 621 -6.56 11.98 18.17
C TYR A 621 -6.28 10.80 17.24
N VAL A 622 -7.29 9.95 17.06
CA VAL A 622 -7.24 8.80 16.14
C VAL A 622 -8.25 9.01 15.02
N GLY A 623 -7.82 8.89 13.76
CA GLY A 623 -8.79 8.89 12.68
C GLY A 623 -8.41 8.21 11.38
N GLY A 624 -9.42 7.76 10.65
CA GLY A 624 -9.25 6.94 9.44
C GLY A 624 -8.37 7.58 8.37
N ILE A 625 -8.37 8.91 8.23
CA ILE A 625 -7.48 9.65 7.32
C ILE A 625 -6.42 10.40 8.12
N ALA A 626 -6.85 11.23 9.07
CA ALA A 626 -5.96 12.05 9.90
C ALA A 626 -6.18 11.79 11.39
N GLY A 627 -5.11 11.67 12.18
CA GLY A 627 -5.22 11.70 13.64
C GLY A 627 -5.72 13.06 14.10
N GLN A 628 -4.93 14.10 13.83
CA GLN A 628 -5.31 15.50 14.00
C GLN A 628 -5.03 16.28 12.71
N SER A 629 -5.99 17.10 12.29
CA SER A 629 -5.85 18.01 11.15
C SER A 629 -6.18 19.45 11.56
N LEU A 630 -5.23 20.34 11.30
CA LEU A 630 -5.32 21.79 11.44
C LEU A 630 -5.47 22.48 10.09
N SER A 631 -5.77 21.71 9.03
CA SER A 631 -5.94 22.20 7.68
C SER A 631 -7.03 21.37 6.98
N THR A 632 -6.86 21.14 5.67
CA THR A 632 -7.95 20.73 4.78
C THR A 632 -7.87 19.26 4.39
N ILE A 633 -8.99 18.55 4.52
CA ILE A 633 -9.21 17.17 4.03
C ILE A 633 -10.38 17.17 3.04
N LYS A 634 -10.15 16.66 1.83
CA LYS A 634 -11.13 16.66 0.73
C LYS A 634 -11.26 15.30 0.06
N GLN A 635 -12.49 14.94 -0.29
CA GLN A 635 -12.81 13.81 -1.17
C GLN A 635 -12.17 12.48 -0.75
N SER A 636 -11.85 12.33 0.53
CA SER A 636 -11.10 11.18 1.06
C SER A 636 -12.04 10.18 1.72
N ALA A 637 -11.62 8.92 1.80
CA ALA A 637 -12.49 7.84 2.21
C ALA A 637 -11.81 6.83 3.14
N ALA A 638 -12.53 6.40 4.18
CA ALA A 638 -11.99 5.42 5.14
C ALA A 638 -13.00 4.31 5.44
N ASN A 639 -12.52 3.07 5.40
CA ASN A 639 -13.23 1.88 5.87
C ASN A 639 -12.27 1.13 6.81
N SER A 640 -12.30 1.48 8.08
CA SER A 640 -11.32 1.04 9.07
C SER A 640 -11.92 0.93 10.46
N MET A 641 -11.23 0.19 11.32
CA MET A 641 -11.46 0.19 12.76
C MET A 641 -10.56 1.24 13.42
N GLU A 642 -11.14 2.06 14.29
CA GLU A 642 -10.42 3.10 15.05
C GLU A 642 -10.57 2.87 16.56
N SER A 643 -9.43 2.82 17.26
CA SER A 643 -9.38 2.60 18.71
C SER A 643 -8.43 3.58 19.39
N GLY A 644 -8.90 4.25 20.43
CA GLY A 644 -8.08 5.16 21.22
C GLY A 644 -8.80 5.76 22.42
N LYS A 645 -8.21 6.78 23.04
CA LYS A 645 -8.75 7.35 24.27
C LYS A 645 -9.80 8.44 24.03
N ALA A 646 -9.42 9.59 23.47
CA ALA A 646 -10.33 10.67 23.13
C ALA A 646 -10.06 11.22 21.73
N TYR A 647 -11.07 11.89 21.14
CA TYR A 647 -11.02 12.46 19.78
C TYR A 647 -10.82 11.38 18.71
N ILE A 648 -11.85 10.54 18.54
CA ILE A 648 -11.82 9.38 17.63
C ILE A 648 -12.81 9.59 16.48
N GLY A 649 -12.36 9.52 15.24
CA GLY A 649 -13.20 9.81 14.08
C GLY A 649 -12.93 8.93 12.86
N GLY A 650 -13.97 8.57 12.11
CA GLY A 650 -13.80 7.78 10.89
C GLY A 650 -12.96 8.47 9.79
N ILE A 651 -12.94 9.81 9.74
CA ILE A 651 -12.05 10.58 8.85
C ILE A 651 -10.95 11.26 9.65
N ALA A 652 -11.31 12.05 10.67
CA ALA A 652 -10.36 12.80 11.48
C ALA A 652 -10.62 12.63 12.97
N GLY A 653 -9.61 12.36 13.79
CA GLY A 653 -9.79 12.37 15.25
C GLY A 653 -10.24 13.75 15.73
N LYS A 654 -9.49 14.78 15.33
CA LYS A 654 -9.92 16.18 15.37
C LYS A 654 -9.58 16.85 14.04
N GLY A 655 -10.53 17.56 13.43
CA GLY A 655 -10.31 18.21 12.13
C GLY A 655 -10.70 19.70 12.10
N ASP A 656 -10.20 20.43 11.11
CA ASP A 656 -10.60 21.81 10.84
C ASP A 656 -11.56 21.85 9.64
N ASP A 657 -11.03 21.65 8.43
CA ASP A 657 -11.78 21.71 7.19
C ASP A 657 -11.96 20.30 6.58
N ILE A 658 -13.20 19.82 6.48
CA ILE A 658 -13.51 18.46 5.98
C ILE A 658 -14.64 18.50 4.96
N PHE A 659 -14.34 18.09 3.72
CA PHE A 659 -15.27 18.18 2.59
C PHE A 659 -15.41 16.88 1.80
N ASP A 660 -16.65 16.56 1.42
CA ASP A 660 -16.97 15.52 0.44
C ASP A 660 -16.33 14.15 0.76
N CYS A 661 -16.16 13.83 2.05
CA CYS A 661 -15.53 12.59 2.52
C CYS A 661 -16.53 11.47 2.84
N TYR A 662 -16.06 10.22 2.78
CA TYR A 662 -16.88 9.02 2.98
C TYR A 662 -16.30 8.08 4.05
N ALA A 663 -17.10 7.64 5.01
CA ALA A 663 -16.62 6.76 6.08
C ALA A 663 -17.51 5.53 6.32
N ILE A 664 -16.88 4.36 6.54
CA ILE A 664 -17.48 3.17 7.16
C ILE A 664 -16.63 2.83 8.40
N PRO A 665 -16.76 3.59 9.50
CA PRO A 665 -15.92 3.42 10.67
C PRO A 665 -16.46 2.35 11.62
N ASP A 666 -15.54 1.72 12.35
CA ASP A 666 -15.82 0.90 13.52
C ASP A 666 -15.02 1.39 14.73
N VAL A 667 -15.66 2.21 15.57
CA VAL A 667 -15.02 2.79 16.76
C VAL A 667 -15.21 1.85 17.94
N THR A 668 -14.16 1.11 18.31
CA THR A 668 -14.24 0.07 19.34
C THR A 668 -13.95 0.57 20.75
N GLU A 669 -12.97 1.47 20.90
CA GLU A 669 -12.67 2.13 22.18
C GLU A 669 -12.63 3.64 21.99
N ALA A 670 -13.40 4.35 22.81
CA ALA A 670 -13.39 5.80 22.93
C ALA A 670 -14.03 6.23 24.26
N GLU A 671 -13.29 6.94 25.11
CA GLU A 671 -13.78 7.50 26.37
C GLU A 671 -14.63 8.75 26.13
N GLU A 672 -14.11 9.70 25.34
CA GLU A 672 -14.71 11.02 25.10
C GLU A 672 -14.54 11.46 23.64
N ARG A 673 -15.49 12.26 23.14
CA ARG A 673 -15.46 12.89 21.80
C ARG A 673 -15.16 11.93 20.65
N TYR A 674 -16.20 11.26 20.18
CA TYR A 674 -16.10 10.33 19.05
C TYR A 674 -17.24 10.52 18.04
N GLY A 675 -16.96 10.21 16.78
CA GLY A 675 -17.94 10.31 15.70
C GLY A 675 -17.55 9.53 14.45
N ALA A 676 -18.51 9.35 13.55
CA ALA A 676 -18.31 8.59 12.33
C ALA A 676 -17.51 9.37 11.25
N ILE A 677 -17.51 10.71 11.31
CA ILE A 677 -16.66 11.56 10.47
C ILE A 677 -15.53 12.12 11.31
N ALA A 678 -15.85 12.76 12.44
CA ALA A 678 -14.84 13.33 13.31
C ALA A 678 -15.16 13.19 14.80
N GLY A 679 -14.12 13.07 15.63
CA GLY A 679 -14.28 13.08 17.08
C GLY A 679 -14.64 14.47 17.60
N ASP A 680 -13.97 15.50 17.09
CA ASP A 680 -14.29 16.92 17.29
C ASP A 680 -13.86 17.72 16.05
N VAL A 681 -14.34 18.97 15.95
CA VAL A 681 -13.92 19.89 14.89
C VAL A 681 -13.61 21.26 15.45
N GLU A 682 -12.66 21.97 14.84
CA GLU A 682 -12.34 23.34 15.24
C GLU A 682 -13.54 24.28 15.03
N GLU A 683 -13.67 25.30 15.89
CA GLU A 683 -14.81 26.23 15.82
C GLU A 683 -14.80 27.06 14.52
N SER A 684 -13.61 27.33 13.97
CA SER A 684 -13.42 28.01 12.69
C SER A 684 -13.64 27.11 11.47
N GLY A 685 -13.60 25.80 11.68
CA GLY A 685 -13.57 24.80 10.63
C GLY A 685 -14.86 24.66 9.84
N ILE A 686 -14.71 24.43 8.54
CA ILE A 686 -15.80 24.27 7.58
C ILE A 686 -15.97 22.79 7.27
N ILE A 687 -17.07 22.24 7.78
CA ILE A 687 -17.45 20.84 7.53
C ILE A 687 -18.63 20.81 6.55
N LYS A 688 -18.48 20.08 5.44
CA LYS A 688 -19.52 20.01 4.40
C LYS A 688 -19.54 18.70 3.64
N ASN A 689 -20.74 18.21 3.30
CA ASN A 689 -20.98 17.09 2.38
C ASN A 689 -20.28 15.77 2.74
N ASN A 690 -20.09 15.49 4.03
CA ASN A 690 -19.49 14.22 4.45
C ASN A 690 -20.59 13.20 4.75
N PHE A 691 -20.39 11.96 4.32
CA PHE A 691 -21.36 10.88 4.44
C PHE A 691 -20.73 9.67 5.12
N PHE A 692 -21.49 8.98 5.96
CA PHE A 692 -21.00 7.78 6.63
C PHE A 692 -22.06 6.68 6.72
N CYS A 693 -21.61 5.43 6.71
CA CYS A 693 -22.45 4.27 6.96
C CYS A 693 -22.00 3.59 8.26
N ALA A 694 -22.72 3.85 9.35
CA ALA A 694 -22.50 3.20 10.65
C ALA A 694 -23.86 2.97 11.34
N LYS A 695 -23.98 1.85 12.07
CA LYS A 695 -25.23 1.48 12.76
C LYS A 695 -25.46 2.30 14.04
N ASP A 696 -24.42 2.47 14.85
CA ASP A 696 -24.53 3.02 16.22
C ASP A 696 -23.69 4.28 16.46
N LEU A 697 -23.16 4.90 15.40
CA LEU A 697 -22.37 6.13 15.46
C LEU A 697 -23.12 7.32 14.86
N ALA A 698 -22.85 8.51 15.40
CA ALA A 698 -23.29 9.78 14.84
C ALA A 698 -22.08 10.56 14.28
N GLY A 699 -22.34 11.55 13.43
CA GLY A 699 -21.31 12.14 12.57
C GLY A 699 -20.13 12.79 13.29
N ILE A 700 -20.39 13.75 14.20
CA ILE A 700 -19.37 14.56 14.88
C ILE A 700 -19.74 14.69 16.37
N ASP A 701 -18.84 14.30 17.26
CA ASP A 701 -19.06 14.29 18.72
C ASP A 701 -20.47 13.79 19.10
N ARG A 702 -20.83 12.61 18.59
CA ARG A 702 -22.13 11.95 18.84
C ARG A 702 -23.36 12.70 18.31
N ILE A 703 -23.18 13.67 17.41
CA ILE A 703 -24.27 14.42 16.74
C ILE A 703 -24.08 14.41 15.22
N SER A 704 -25.14 14.09 14.47
CA SER A 704 -25.14 14.21 13.01
C SER A 704 -25.78 15.51 12.57
N TYR A 705 -25.15 16.21 11.63
CA TYR A 705 -25.58 17.51 11.14
C TYR A 705 -25.82 17.44 9.63
N SER A 706 -27.02 17.81 9.19
CA SER A 706 -27.32 17.85 7.76
C SER A 706 -26.44 18.88 7.05
N GLY A 707 -25.96 18.50 5.87
CA GLY A 707 -25.02 19.21 5.03
C GLY A 707 -23.58 19.13 5.51
N LYS A 708 -23.31 18.54 6.68
CA LYS A 708 -21.95 18.45 7.27
C LYS A 708 -21.48 17.01 7.43
N ALA A 709 -22.24 16.19 8.17
CA ALA A 709 -21.93 14.80 8.48
C ALA A 709 -23.25 14.02 8.56
N GLU A 710 -23.58 13.31 7.49
CA GLU A 710 -24.87 12.66 7.29
C GLU A 710 -24.77 11.12 7.28
N PRO A 711 -25.64 10.41 8.03
CA PRO A 711 -25.73 8.97 7.94
C PRO A 711 -26.43 8.55 6.65
N VAL A 712 -25.88 7.56 5.96
CA VAL A 712 -26.42 6.95 4.74
C VAL A 712 -26.40 5.43 4.86
N ASP A 713 -27.34 4.74 4.21
CA ASP A 713 -27.30 3.29 4.14
C ASP A 713 -26.23 2.81 3.14
N TYR A 714 -25.73 1.60 3.35
CA TYR A 714 -24.63 1.03 2.56
C TYR A 714 -24.91 1.01 1.04
N LYS A 715 -26.15 0.69 0.63
CA LYS A 715 -26.50 0.62 -0.79
C LYS A 715 -26.53 2.01 -1.42
N THR A 716 -27.03 3.00 -0.69
CA THR A 716 -27.00 4.40 -1.13
C THR A 716 -25.56 4.90 -1.21
N LEU A 717 -24.72 4.59 -0.23
CA LEU A 717 -23.30 4.96 -0.20
C LEU A 717 -22.57 4.45 -1.46
N LEU A 718 -22.69 3.15 -1.79
CA LEU A 718 -22.06 2.57 -2.99
C LEU A 718 -22.55 3.19 -4.32
N GLY A 719 -23.70 3.87 -4.32
CA GLY A 719 -24.25 4.54 -5.50
C GLY A 719 -23.85 6.01 -5.62
N MET A 720 -23.08 6.56 -4.66
CA MET A 720 -22.63 7.95 -4.70
C MET A 720 -21.40 8.12 -5.59
N GLU A 721 -21.37 9.23 -6.32
CA GLU A 721 -20.21 9.63 -7.12
C GLU A 721 -19.03 9.93 -6.19
N GLY A 722 -17.85 9.35 -6.47
CA GLY A 722 -16.63 9.55 -5.68
C GLY A 722 -16.36 8.51 -4.58
N VAL A 723 -17.28 7.54 -4.36
CA VAL A 723 -17.02 6.45 -3.40
C VAL A 723 -16.06 5.42 -4.01
N PRO A 724 -14.97 5.04 -3.33
CA PRO A 724 -14.01 4.08 -3.84
C PRO A 724 -14.57 2.68 -4.04
N SER A 725 -14.03 1.94 -5.01
CA SER A 725 -14.39 0.54 -5.25
C SER A 725 -14.09 -0.36 -4.05
N GLY A 726 -13.08 -0.02 -3.23
CA GLY A 726 -12.70 -0.78 -2.04
C GLY A 726 -13.80 -0.88 -0.96
N PHE A 727 -14.85 -0.06 -1.03
CA PHE A 727 -16.01 -0.13 -0.13
C PHE A 727 -16.94 -1.33 -0.43
N ASP A 728 -16.70 -2.05 -1.53
CA ASP A 728 -17.46 -3.26 -1.92
C ASP A 728 -17.16 -4.49 -1.06
N SER A 729 -16.13 -4.41 -0.22
CA SER A 729 -15.61 -5.53 0.55
C SER A 729 -15.05 -5.11 1.89
N PHE A 730 -15.02 -6.06 2.81
CA PHE A 730 -14.54 -5.88 4.17
C PHE A 730 -13.41 -6.86 4.47
N ILE A 731 -12.52 -6.45 5.36
CA ILE A 731 -11.40 -7.25 5.83
C ILE A 731 -11.66 -7.63 7.28
N VAL A 732 -11.65 -8.93 7.54
CA VAL A 732 -11.64 -9.49 8.89
C VAL A 732 -10.22 -9.92 9.21
N SER A 733 -9.60 -9.22 10.17
CA SER A 733 -8.23 -9.46 10.62
C SER A 733 -8.22 -10.33 11.87
N PHE A 734 -7.36 -11.36 11.89
CA PHE A 734 -7.24 -12.29 13.00
C PHE A 734 -5.95 -12.03 13.74
N ILE A 735 -6.05 -11.67 15.02
CA ILE A 735 -4.93 -11.20 15.84
C ILE A 735 -4.64 -12.22 16.95
N MET A 736 -3.37 -12.61 17.11
CA MET A 736 -2.87 -13.49 18.15
C MET A 736 -1.65 -12.86 18.81
N ASN A 737 -1.66 -12.70 20.14
CA ASN A 737 -0.55 -12.09 20.89
C ASN A 737 -0.07 -10.73 20.31
N ASP A 738 -0.98 -9.83 19.93
CA ASP A 738 -0.72 -8.54 19.26
C ASP A 738 -0.08 -8.63 17.84
N GLU A 739 -0.01 -9.82 17.24
CA GLU A 739 0.42 -10.04 15.86
C GLU A 739 -0.71 -10.56 14.98
N GLU A 740 -0.71 -10.14 13.71
CA GLU A 740 -1.70 -10.59 12.75
C GLU A 740 -1.41 -12.04 12.30
N ALA A 741 -2.31 -12.96 12.63
CA ALA A 741 -2.27 -14.36 12.23
C ALA A 741 -2.81 -14.59 10.80
N GLY A 742 -3.64 -13.68 10.28
CA GLY A 742 -4.15 -13.71 8.90
C GLY A 742 -5.32 -12.76 8.67
N ARG A 743 -5.74 -12.62 7.41
CA ARG A 743 -6.89 -11.79 6.98
C ARG A 743 -7.83 -12.58 6.07
N ILE A 744 -9.12 -12.32 6.17
CA ILE A 744 -10.15 -12.87 5.29
C ILE A 744 -10.97 -11.73 4.70
N ARG A 745 -11.14 -11.72 3.37
CA ARG A 745 -12.04 -10.80 2.67
C ARG A 745 -13.47 -11.32 2.75
N ALA A 746 -14.41 -10.44 3.08
CA ALA A 746 -15.83 -10.73 3.23
C ALA A 746 -16.69 -9.66 2.53
N GLY A 747 -17.89 -10.04 2.10
CA GLY A 747 -18.89 -9.12 1.60
C GLY A 747 -19.77 -8.53 2.71
N TYR A 748 -20.61 -7.55 2.34
CA TYR A 748 -21.57 -6.96 3.26
C TYR A 748 -22.58 -8.00 3.78
N ALA A 749 -22.78 -8.02 5.09
CA ALA A 749 -23.61 -8.95 5.85
C ALA A 749 -23.20 -10.43 5.75
N ASP A 750 -21.95 -10.71 5.35
CA ASP A 750 -21.42 -12.08 5.33
C ASP A 750 -21.26 -12.68 6.73
N THR A 751 -20.96 -13.98 6.77
CA THR A 751 -20.68 -14.74 7.99
C THR A 751 -19.45 -15.62 7.81
N ILE A 752 -18.52 -15.53 8.76
CA ILE A 752 -17.31 -16.36 8.82
C ILE A 752 -17.39 -17.24 10.08
N THR A 753 -17.32 -18.55 9.90
CA THR A 753 -17.31 -19.54 10.98
C THR A 753 -15.89 -19.97 11.32
N MET A 754 -15.66 -20.44 12.57
CA MET A 754 -14.33 -20.80 13.09
C MET A 754 -13.54 -21.78 12.21
N ASP A 755 -14.19 -22.64 11.43
CA ASP A 755 -13.53 -23.57 10.50
C ASP A 755 -12.76 -22.87 9.38
N LYS A 756 -13.04 -21.60 9.12
CA LYS A 756 -12.31 -20.76 8.15
C LYS A 756 -11.25 -19.89 8.80
N PHE A 757 -11.16 -19.85 10.13
CA PHE A 757 -10.19 -19.01 10.83
C PHE A 757 -8.76 -19.51 10.51
N PRO A 758 -7.78 -18.60 10.43
CA PRO A 758 -6.40 -19.01 10.19
C PRO A 758 -5.88 -19.87 11.35
N GLU A 759 -4.98 -20.80 11.05
CA GLU A 759 -4.26 -21.61 12.05
C GLU A 759 -2.90 -20.96 12.34
N PRO A 760 -2.74 -20.19 13.43
CA PRO A 760 -1.48 -19.52 13.74
C PRO A 760 -0.39 -20.52 14.17
N GLU A 761 0.88 -20.11 14.05
CA GLU A 761 2.00 -20.84 14.66
C GLU A 761 1.96 -20.68 16.19
N LEU A 762 1.99 -21.81 16.91
CA LEU A 762 1.85 -21.85 18.38
C LEU A 762 3.01 -22.60 19.03
N SER A 763 3.31 -22.30 20.30
CA SER A 763 4.32 -23.05 21.06
C SER A 763 3.89 -24.50 21.28
N GLU A 764 4.87 -25.40 21.42
CA GLU A 764 4.59 -26.82 21.65
C GLU A 764 3.76 -27.02 22.94
N GLY A 765 2.58 -27.65 22.80
CA GLY A 765 1.66 -27.88 23.91
C GLY A 765 0.66 -26.75 24.17
N CYS A 766 0.51 -25.80 23.25
CA CYS A 766 -0.50 -24.73 23.29
C CYS A 766 -1.58 -24.89 22.21
N TYR A 767 -2.70 -24.20 22.40
CA TYR A 767 -3.78 -24.03 21.42
C TYR A 767 -4.24 -22.57 21.36
N ALA A 768 -4.73 -22.16 20.20
CA ALA A 768 -5.37 -20.86 19.99
C ALA A 768 -6.78 -20.86 20.58
N LYS A 769 -7.07 -19.94 21.48
CA LYS A 769 -8.42 -19.68 21.98
C LYS A 769 -8.89 -18.34 21.41
N TRP A 770 -9.73 -18.41 20.39
CA TRP A 770 -10.37 -17.24 19.79
C TRP A 770 -11.49 -16.71 20.68
N ASP A 771 -11.69 -15.39 20.66
CA ASP A 771 -12.72 -14.70 21.45
C ASP A 771 -14.15 -14.99 20.95
N THR A 772 -14.28 -15.41 19.68
CA THR A 772 -15.55 -15.84 19.09
C THR A 772 -15.37 -17.07 18.22
N ASP A 773 -16.42 -17.88 18.13
CA ASP A 773 -16.50 -19.04 17.23
C ASP A 773 -17.16 -18.67 15.87
N VAL A 774 -17.71 -17.46 15.75
CA VAL A 774 -18.37 -16.98 14.53
C VAL A 774 -18.38 -15.45 14.46
N VAL A 775 -18.17 -14.92 13.26
CA VAL A 775 -18.36 -13.50 12.92
C VAL A 775 -19.56 -13.42 11.98
N THR A 776 -20.61 -12.70 12.35
CA THR A 776 -21.85 -12.55 11.56
C THR A 776 -22.14 -11.08 11.28
N ASP A 777 -22.91 -10.78 10.23
CA ASP A 777 -23.41 -9.42 9.93
C ASP A 777 -22.27 -8.41 9.72
N ILE A 778 -21.26 -8.84 8.96
CA ILE A 778 -20.06 -8.04 8.65
C ILE A 778 -20.47 -6.78 7.89
N SER A 779 -20.27 -5.61 8.48
CA SER A 779 -20.64 -4.32 7.88
C SER A 779 -19.52 -3.28 7.88
N CYS A 780 -18.35 -3.65 8.40
CA CYS A 780 -17.14 -2.85 8.55
C CYS A 780 -15.94 -3.81 8.63
N ASN A 781 -14.72 -3.26 8.52
CA ASN A 781 -13.51 -3.99 8.85
C ASN A 781 -13.49 -4.25 10.37
N LEU A 782 -13.06 -5.46 10.78
CA LEU A 782 -13.13 -5.88 12.18
C LEU A 782 -11.98 -6.83 12.56
N GLU A 783 -11.69 -6.89 13.85
CA GLU A 783 -10.66 -7.76 14.42
C GLU A 783 -11.25 -8.90 15.26
N VAL A 784 -10.63 -10.07 15.15
CA VAL A 784 -10.91 -11.24 15.99
C VAL A 784 -9.63 -11.59 16.73
N HIS A 785 -9.65 -11.45 18.06
CA HIS A 785 -8.49 -11.74 18.88
C HIS A 785 -8.48 -13.19 19.37
N ALA A 786 -7.28 -13.68 19.64
CA ALA A 786 -7.05 -14.93 20.33
C ALA A 786 -5.87 -14.85 21.30
N GLU A 787 -5.95 -15.71 22.30
CA GLU A 787 -4.87 -15.92 23.27
C GLU A 787 -4.27 -17.32 23.10
N GLU A 788 -2.95 -17.41 23.30
CA GLU A 788 -2.25 -18.68 23.37
C GLU A 788 -2.49 -19.34 24.73
N CYS A 789 -3.23 -20.44 24.73
CA CYS A 789 -3.56 -21.20 25.94
C CYS A 789 -2.79 -22.52 26.00
N ARG A 790 -2.27 -22.88 27.17
CA ARG A 790 -1.65 -24.21 27.37
C ARG A 790 -2.71 -25.29 27.50
N TYR A 791 -2.48 -26.44 26.87
CA TYR A 791 -3.31 -27.61 27.14
C TYR A 791 -3.20 -28.04 28.61
N LEU A 792 -4.34 -28.36 29.21
CA LEU A 792 -4.39 -29.09 30.47
C LEU A 792 -3.97 -30.53 30.20
N THR A 793 -2.89 -30.95 30.87
CA THR A 793 -2.33 -32.30 30.70
C THR A 793 -3.05 -33.37 31.52
N THR A 794 -3.89 -32.95 32.48
CA THR A 794 -4.69 -33.82 33.33
C THR A 794 -6.02 -33.16 33.66
N LEU A 795 -7.14 -33.86 33.42
CA LEU A 795 -8.46 -33.49 33.95
C LEU A 795 -8.80 -34.34 35.16
N ALA A 796 -9.42 -33.71 36.16
CA ALA A 796 -9.99 -34.37 37.33
C ALA A 796 -11.51 -34.39 37.20
N GLY A 797 -12.16 -35.52 37.49
CA GLY A 797 -13.61 -35.53 37.54
C GLY A 797 -14.17 -35.13 38.91
N ASP A 798 -15.45 -34.75 38.93
CA ASP A 798 -16.10 -34.17 40.12
C ASP A 798 -16.38 -35.16 41.25
N ALA A 799 -16.31 -36.46 40.96
CA ALA A 799 -16.45 -37.48 41.98
C ALA A 799 -15.22 -37.42 42.92
N LEU A 800 -15.40 -36.96 44.15
CA LEU A 800 -14.32 -36.87 45.15
C LEU A 800 -14.35 -38.06 46.14
N ARG A 801 -13.17 -38.46 46.59
CA ARG A 801 -12.96 -39.33 47.76
C ARG A 801 -13.03 -38.52 49.05
N GLU A 802 -13.13 -39.19 50.20
CA GLU A 802 -13.20 -38.55 51.52
C GLU A 802 -12.00 -37.64 51.84
N ASN A 803 -10.86 -37.86 51.18
CA ASN A 803 -9.67 -37.04 51.32
C ASN A 803 -9.66 -35.80 50.40
N GLY A 804 -10.78 -35.50 49.73
CA GLY A 804 -10.95 -34.33 48.86
C GLY A 804 -10.30 -34.44 47.48
N GLN A 805 -9.81 -35.62 47.10
CA GLN A 805 -9.18 -35.86 45.79
C GLN A 805 -10.13 -36.59 44.84
N SER A 806 -9.97 -36.36 43.54
CA SER A 806 -10.83 -36.97 42.52
C SER A 806 -10.64 -38.48 42.43
N VAL A 807 -11.76 -39.19 42.23
CA VAL A 807 -11.81 -40.63 42.05
C VAL A 807 -11.08 -41.06 40.78
N LEU A 808 -11.20 -40.27 39.70
CA LEU A 808 -10.53 -40.53 38.43
C LEU A 808 -9.93 -39.25 37.87
N LEU A 809 -8.67 -39.35 37.45
CA LEU A 809 -8.00 -38.38 36.60
C LEU A 809 -7.79 -39.00 35.23
N VAL A 810 -7.75 -38.17 34.19
CA VAL A 810 -7.34 -38.59 32.85
C VAL A 810 -6.25 -37.67 32.33
N ASP A 811 -5.21 -38.23 31.72
CA ASP A 811 -4.17 -37.46 31.05
C ASP A 811 -4.46 -37.37 29.54
N GLY A 812 -4.18 -36.21 28.95
CA GLY A 812 -4.53 -35.88 27.55
C GLY A 812 -4.18 -34.44 27.19
N ARG A 813 -4.73 -33.93 26.08
CA ARG A 813 -4.54 -32.54 25.60
C ARG A 813 -5.84 -31.75 25.71
N PHE A 814 -6.21 -31.39 26.93
CA PHE A 814 -7.53 -30.81 27.20
C PHE A 814 -7.51 -29.28 27.11
N LYS A 815 -8.58 -28.70 26.60
CA LYS A 815 -8.78 -27.25 26.53
C LYS A 815 -9.35 -26.74 27.86
N GLU A 816 -9.30 -25.43 28.05
CA GLU A 816 -9.93 -24.80 29.21
C GLU A 816 -11.47 -24.98 29.12
N GLY A 817 -12.10 -25.38 30.22
CA GLY A 817 -13.54 -25.69 30.26
C GLY A 817 -13.91 -27.12 29.88
N ASP A 818 -12.94 -27.94 29.45
CA ASP A 818 -13.16 -29.38 29.29
C ASP A 818 -13.39 -30.05 30.66
N GLU A 819 -14.45 -30.84 30.77
CA GLU A 819 -14.81 -31.55 32.00
C GLU A 819 -14.76 -33.07 31.81
N LEU A 820 -14.27 -33.78 32.82
CA LEU A 820 -14.30 -35.25 32.86
C LEU A 820 -15.61 -35.71 33.49
N ASP A 821 -16.56 -36.16 32.67
CA ASP A 821 -17.84 -36.67 33.14
C ASP A 821 -17.71 -38.11 33.67
N ILE A 822 -17.96 -38.30 34.96
CA ILE A 822 -17.90 -39.59 35.65
C ILE A 822 -19.27 -39.92 36.23
N ASN A 823 -19.95 -40.88 35.61
CA ASN A 823 -21.23 -41.37 36.07
C ASN A 823 -21.08 -42.72 36.77
N LYS A 824 -21.56 -42.83 38.01
CA LYS A 824 -21.63 -44.12 38.71
C LYS A 824 -22.79 -44.95 38.16
N VAL A 825 -22.48 -46.11 37.61
CA VAL A 825 -23.45 -47.01 36.97
C VAL A 825 -23.89 -48.10 37.94
N MET A 826 -25.15 -48.51 37.89
CA MET A 826 -25.61 -49.67 38.64
C MET A 826 -25.08 -50.97 38.02
N SER A 827 -24.36 -51.74 38.82
CA SER A 827 -23.75 -53.02 38.41
C SER A 827 -24.80 -54.14 38.29
N ILE A 828 -25.44 -54.27 37.13
CA ILE A 828 -26.44 -55.32 36.84
C ILE A 828 -25.84 -56.37 35.91
N ALA A 829 -25.92 -57.65 36.29
CA ALA A 829 -25.56 -58.82 35.46
C ALA A 829 -24.12 -58.82 34.88
N LEU A 830 -23.15 -58.24 35.58
CA LEU A 830 -21.74 -58.25 35.17
C LEU A 830 -21.11 -59.66 35.29
N PRO A 831 -20.17 -60.04 34.40
CA PRO A 831 -19.52 -61.36 34.42
C PRO A 831 -18.51 -61.53 35.58
N MET A 832 -18.21 -60.45 36.30
CA MET A 832 -17.22 -60.40 37.38
C MET A 832 -17.88 -60.51 38.75
N LYS A 833 -17.19 -61.15 39.71
CA LYS A 833 -17.63 -61.25 41.12
C LYS A 833 -16.93 -60.18 41.96
N ASN A 834 -17.56 -59.76 43.06
CA ASN A 834 -17.05 -58.75 44.01
C ASN A 834 -16.79 -57.36 43.39
N VAL A 835 -17.73 -56.89 42.57
CA VAL A 835 -17.71 -55.51 42.05
C VAL A 835 -17.89 -54.53 43.20
N SER A 836 -16.93 -53.63 43.37
CA SER A 836 -17.01 -52.55 44.35
C SER A 836 -17.59 -51.29 43.72
N GLU A 837 -17.12 -50.93 42.53
CA GLU A 837 -17.44 -49.66 41.86
C GLU A 837 -17.56 -49.89 40.35
N HIS A 838 -18.44 -49.13 39.70
CA HIS A 838 -18.69 -49.20 38.27
C HIS A 838 -18.96 -47.79 37.76
N TYR A 839 -18.15 -47.35 36.81
CA TYR A 839 -18.20 -46.00 36.26
C TYR A 839 -18.34 -46.06 34.73
N SER A 840 -19.12 -45.12 34.20
CA SER A 840 -19.09 -44.70 32.81
C SER A 840 -18.41 -43.35 32.76
N VAL A 841 -17.31 -43.27 32.04
CA VAL A 841 -16.46 -42.09 31.93
C VAL A 841 -16.53 -41.58 30.50
N THR A 842 -16.85 -40.31 30.33
CA THR A 842 -16.80 -39.64 29.03
C THR A 842 -15.65 -38.63 29.07
N ILE A 843 -14.65 -38.87 28.23
CA ILE A 843 -13.47 -38.01 28.08
C ILE A 843 -13.77 -37.01 26.95
N PRO A 844 -13.52 -35.71 27.14
CA PRO A 844 -13.67 -34.72 26.08
C PRO A 844 -12.75 -35.02 24.88
N LYS A 845 -13.10 -34.48 23.70
CA LYS A 845 -12.31 -34.72 22.47
C LYS A 845 -11.03 -33.88 22.50
N ASP A 846 -9.90 -34.55 22.72
CA ASP A 846 -8.56 -33.95 22.75
C ASP A 846 -7.69 -34.29 21.52
N GLY A 847 -8.26 -35.01 20.55
CA GLY A 847 -7.56 -35.46 19.34
C GLY A 847 -6.68 -36.70 19.53
N GLU A 848 -6.56 -37.23 20.75
CA GLU A 848 -5.81 -38.44 21.05
C GLU A 848 -6.70 -39.68 21.00
N LEU A 849 -6.17 -40.79 20.47
CA LEU A 849 -6.89 -42.06 20.45
C LEU A 849 -6.77 -42.82 21.77
N ASN A 850 -5.69 -42.60 22.52
CA ASN A 850 -5.39 -43.32 23.75
C ASN A 850 -5.19 -42.35 24.91
N HIS A 851 -5.74 -42.71 26.07
CA HIS A 851 -5.69 -41.89 27.28
C HIS A 851 -5.16 -42.72 28.46
N LEU A 852 -4.43 -42.07 29.36
CA LEU A 852 -3.99 -42.67 30.61
C LEU A 852 -4.94 -42.26 31.73
N ILE A 853 -5.71 -43.20 32.27
CA ILE A 853 -6.61 -42.94 33.38
C ILE A 853 -5.92 -43.29 34.70
N ARG A 854 -6.07 -42.43 35.70
CA ARG A 854 -5.59 -42.62 37.07
C ARG A 854 -6.77 -42.78 38.01
N TYR A 855 -6.98 -43.98 38.54
CA TYR A 855 -8.06 -44.30 39.48
C TYR A 855 -7.58 -44.31 40.93
N GLN A 856 -8.30 -43.66 41.85
CA GLN A 856 -7.99 -43.66 43.28
C GLN A 856 -8.78 -44.75 44.04
N PRO A 857 -8.14 -45.79 44.59
CA PRO A 857 -8.83 -46.79 45.43
C PRO A 857 -9.31 -46.20 46.77
N GLU A 858 -10.44 -46.70 47.31
CA GLU A 858 -11.04 -46.16 48.57
C GLU A 858 -10.22 -46.41 49.85
N ASN A 859 -9.26 -47.34 49.86
CA ASN A 859 -8.39 -47.62 51.02
C ASN A 859 -7.03 -48.15 50.56
N GLY A 860 -5.93 -47.64 51.14
CA GLY A 860 -4.57 -48.06 50.80
C GLY A 860 -4.36 -49.57 50.99
N ASP A 861 -4.03 -50.25 49.88
CA ASP A 861 -3.51 -51.63 49.77
C ASP A 861 -4.46 -52.84 49.80
N ASP A 862 -5.67 -52.73 49.25
CA ASP A 862 -6.43 -53.91 48.81
C ASP A 862 -6.17 -54.23 47.32
N GLU A 863 -5.93 -55.51 46.97
CA GLU A 863 -5.77 -56.02 45.58
C GLU A 863 -7.00 -55.67 44.73
N THR A 864 -6.94 -54.48 44.14
CA THR A 864 -7.98 -53.90 43.30
C THR A 864 -7.68 -54.26 41.86
N THR A 865 -8.63 -54.94 41.19
CA THR A 865 -8.52 -55.25 39.76
C THR A 865 -9.52 -54.41 38.99
N ILE A 866 -9.02 -53.67 38.00
CA ILE A 866 -9.81 -52.83 37.09
C ILE A 866 -10.08 -53.63 35.82
N TYR A 867 -11.33 -53.59 35.35
CA TYR A 867 -11.76 -54.13 34.07
C TYR A 867 -12.36 -53.01 33.25
N VAL A 868 -11.95 -52.90 31.98
CA VAL A 868 -12.49 -51.93 31.02
C VAL A 868 -13.24 -52.67 29.92
N LYS A 869 -14.36 -52.11 29.49
CA LYS A 869 -15.17 -52.67 28.41
C LYS A 869 -14.58 -52.30 27.05
N VAL A 870 -14.27 -53.31 26.24
CA VAL A 870 -13.79 -53.14 24.86
C VAL A 870 -14.76 -53.87 23.93
N GLY A 871 -15.58 -53.11 23.20
CA GLY A 871 -16.71 -53.67 22.44
C GLY A 871 -17.78 -54.27 23.37
N ASN A 872 -18.09 -55.55 23.22
CA ASN A 872 -19.04 -56.28 24.06
C ASN A 872 -18.38 -57.13 25.17
N GLU A 873 -17.05 -57.06 25.32
CA GLU A 873 -16.30 -57.88 26.27
C GLU A 873 -15.61 -57.04 27.35
N TRP A 874 -15.55 -57.58 28.57
CA TRP A 874 -14.82 -56.98 29.69
C TRP A 874 -13.40 -57.53 29.73
N ARG A 875 -12.39 -56.64 29.65
CA ARG A 875 -10.98 -57.03 29.70
C ARG A 875 -10.36 -56.52 30.99
N LYS A 876 -9.61 -57.39 31.66
CA LYS A 876 -8.77 -57.02 32.80
C LYS A 876 -7.65 -56.12 32.29
N THR A 877 -7.45 -54.96 32.91
CA THR A 877 -6.36 -54.05 32.57
C THR A 877 -5.13 -54.30 33.46
N ASP A 878 -3.95 -54.11 32.88
CA ASP A 878 -2.71 -54.06 33.64
C ASP A 878 -2.60 -52.67 34.27
N THR A 879 -2.47 -52.62 35.60
CA THR A 879 -2.45 -51.38 36.36
C THR A 879 -1.09 -51.14 36.99
N GLN A 880 -0.58 -49.92 36.93
CA GLN A 880 0.64 -49.51 37.64
C GLN A 880 0.32 -48.61 38.84
N GLN A 881 1.19 -48.55 39.83
CA GLN A 881 1.01 -47.68 41.00
C GLN A 881 1.68 -46.33 40.76
N PHE A 882 0.92 -45.24 40.88
CA PHE A 882 1.42 -43.87 40.80
C PHE A 882 0.91 -43.06 42.00
N GLY A 883 1.72 -43.00 43.06
CA GLY A 883 1.31 -42.41 44.34
C GLY A 883 0.10 -43.14 44.94
N ILE A 884 -1.00 -42.41 45.14
CA ILE A 884 -2.29 -42.92 45.64
C ILE A 884 -3.21 -43.46 44.52
N TYR A 885 -2.81 -43.33 43.25
CA TYR A 885 -3.61 -43.73 42.10
C TYR A 885 -3.08 -45.03 41.48
N ARG A 886 -3.98 -45.74 40.80
CA ARG A 886 -3.70 -46.86 39.89
C ARG A 886 -3.89 -46.36 38.47
N THR A 887 -2.84 -46.44 37.65
CA THR A 887 -2.87 -45.95 36.26
C THR A 887 -3.11 -47.10 35.29
N PHE A 888 -3.89 -46.87 34.24
CA PHE A 888 -4.12 -47.82 33.16
C PHE A 888 -4.48 -47.10 31.85
N ASP A 889 -4.10 -47.69 30.73
CA ASP A 889 -4.39 -47.15 29.41
C ASP A 889 -5.79 -47.55 28.92
N THR A 890 -6.44 -46.65 28.19
CA THR A 890 -7.71 -46.87 27.51
C THR A 890 -7.67 -46.27 26.12
N SER A 891 -8.53 -46.76 25.23
CA SER A 891 -8.67 -46.25 23.87
C SER A 891 -10.06 -45.64 23.66
N GLY A 892 -10.09 -44.43 23.11
CA GLY A 892 -11.30 -43.69 22.80
C GLY A 892 -11.92 -42.96 23.99
N ASN A 893 -12.93 -42.16 23.68
CA ASN A 893 -13.44 -41.12 24.56
C ASN A 893 -14.61 -41.55 25.46
N GLN A 894 -15.09 -42.80 25.31
CA GLN A 894 -16.10 -43.38 26.18
C GLN A 894 -15.55 -44.65 26.80
N VAL A 895 -15.46 -44.66 28.13
CA VAL A 895 -14.79 -45.70 28.88
C VAL A 895 -15.73 -46.20 29.96
N GLU A 896 -16.15 -47.46 29.85
CA GLU A 896 -16.90 -48.14 30.91
C GLU A 896 -15.92 -48.99 31.71
N LEU A 897 -15.78 -48.69 33.01
CA LEU A 897 -14.84 -49.37 33.88
C LEU A 897 -15.53 -49.97 35.11
N VAL A 898 -15.09 -51.16 35.50
CA VAL A 898 -15.57 -51.89 36.66
C VAL A 898 -14.37 -52.22 37.55
N VAL A 899 -14.52 -51.87 38.81
CA VAL A 899 -13.53 -52.11 39.85
C VAL A 899 -14.01 -53.28 40.68
N THR A 900 -13.15 -54.30 40.82
CA THR A 900 -13.40 -55.47 41.68
C THR A 900 -12.40 -55.50 42.80
N ARG A 901 -12.88 -55.91 43.98
CA ARG A 901 -12.02 -56.14 45.14
C ARG A 901 -11.96 -57.62 45.45
N THR A 902 -10.74 -58.12 45.55
CA THR A 902 -10.54 -59.44 46.13
C THR A 902 -10.48 -59.25 47.63
N ASN A 903 -11.56 -59.58 48.34
CA ASN A 903 -11.45 -59.79 49.78
C ASN A 903 -10.42 -60.89 49.98
N THR A 904 -9.19 -60.54 50.38
CA THR A 904 -8.33 -61.53 51.00
C THR A 904 -9.10 -62.00 52.22
N VAL A 905 -9.58 -63.24 52.16
CA VAL A 905 -10.06 -63.93 53.36
C VAL A 905 -8.94 -63.77 54.36
N ASP A 906 -9.24 -63.02 55.42
CA ASP A 906 -8.34 -62.60 56.49
C ASP A 906 -7.31 -63.72 56.71
N LYS A 907 -6.03 -63.52 56.31
CA LYS A 907 -4.97 -64.53 56.48
C LYS A 907 -4.84 -64.98 57.94
N LYS A 908 -5.45 -64.22 58.88
CA LYS A 908 -5.70 -64.61 60.28
C LYS A 908 -6.51 -65.91 60.41
N TYR A 909 -7.53 -66.20 59.59
CA TYR A 909 -8.31 -67.44 59.71
C TYR A 909 -7.56 -68.67 59.19
N ILE A 910 -6.70 -68.54 58.17
CA ILE A 910 -5.83 -69.64 57.71
C ILE A 910 -4.72 -69.92 58.72
N ILE A 911 -4.18 -68.88 59.38
CA ILE A 911 -3.20 -69.03 60.46
C ILE A 911 -3.86 -69.62 61.72
N ILE A 912 -5.12 -69.28 62.04
CA ILE A 912 -5.89 -69.88 63.15
C ILE A 912 -6.31 -71.33 62.82
N ALA A 913 -6.59 -71.67 61.57
CA ALA A 913 -6.85 -73.04 61.12
C ALA A 913 -5.57 -73.91 61.12
N ALA A 914 -4.42 -73.34 60.75
CA ALA A 914 -3.12 -74.00 60.85
C ALA A 914 -2.63 -74.13 62.31
N ALA A 915 -2.93 -73.15 63.16
CA ALA A 915 -2.66 -73.19 64.61
C ALA A 915 -3.54 -74.20 65.34
N SER A 916 -4.82 -74.34 64.97
CA SER A 916 -5.71 -75.38 65.53
C SER A 916 -5.35 -76.77 65.03
N GLY A 917 -4.87 -76.92 63.79
CA GLY A 917 -4.30 -78.17 63.28
C GLY A 917 -2.99 -78.58 63.99
N THR A 918 -2.09 -77.63 64.25
CA THR A 918 -0.87 -77.89 65.04
C THR A 918 -1.16 -78.10 66.52
N ILE A 919 -2.17 -77.45 67.10
CA ILE A 919 -2.64 -77.73 68.47
C ILE A 919 -3.31 -79.11 68.57
N LEU A 920 -4.06 -79.55 67.56
CA LEU A 920 -4.64 -80.90 67.53
C LEU A 920 -3.54 -81.97 67.38
N ILE A 921 -2.55 -81.72 66.52
CA ILE A 921 -1.38 -82.59 66.35
C ILE A 921 -0.51 -82.59 67.61
N LEU A 922 -0.31 -81.44 68.28
CA LEU A 922 0.38 -81.34 69.58
C LEU A 922 -0.41 -82.02 70.70
N ILE A 923 -1.74 -81.97 70.72
CA ILE A 923 -2.57 -82.69 71.69
C ILE A 923 -2.49 -84.21 71.44
N ILE A 924 -2.51 -84.66 70.18
CA ILE A 924 -2.30 -86.08 69.82
C ILE A 924 -0.87 -86.51 70.19
N LEU A 925 0.15 -85.67 69.94
CA LEU A 925 1.54 -85.93 70.30
C LEU A 925 1.73 -85.92 71.83
N ILE A 926 1.04 -85.05 72.58
CA ILE A 926 1.06 -84.99 74.04
C ILE A 926 0.31 -86.19 74.65
N ILE A 927 -0.74 -86.71 74.01
CA ILE A 927 -1.40 -87.95 74.42
C ILE A 927 -0.48 -89.16 74.17
N VAL A 928 0.24 -89.19 73.03
CA VAL A 928 1.25 -90.23 72.73
C VAL A 928 2.47 -90.13 73.67
N ILE A 929 2.96 -88.93 73.96
CA ILE A 929 4.08 -88.69 74.90
C ILE A 929 3.66 -88.95 76.35
N ARG A 930 2.41 -88.67 76.75
CA ARG A 930 1.87 -89.09 78.06
C ARG A 930 1.71 -90.60 78.18
N SER A 931 1.51 -91.33 77.07
CA SER A 931 1.47 -92.79 77.07
C SER A 931 2.86 -93.44 77.21
N ILE A 932 3.95 -92.71 76.92
CA ILE A 932 5.34 -93.20 77.00
C ILE A 932 6.12 -92.60 78.20
N GLY A 933 5.63 -91.51 78.80
CA GLY A 933 6.25 -90.80 79.92
C GLY A 933 5.99 -91.34 81.34
N LYS A 934 5.40 -92.53 81.51
CA LYS A 934 5.54 -93.31 82.75
C LYS A 934 6.89 -94.05 82.73
N ARG A 935 8.00 -93.31 82.77
CA ARG A 935 9.30 -93.75 83.34
C ARG A 935 10.33 -92.61 83.25
N ALA A 936 10.81 -92.21 84.43
CA ALA A 936 12.02 -91.42 84.71
C ALA A 936 12.02 -89.96 84.16
N GLY A 937 11.81 -88.90 84.95
CA GLY A 937 12.17 -88.72 86.34
C GLY A 937 13.70 -88.71 86.48
N ILE A 938 14.27 -87.54 86.79
CA ILE A 938 15.58 -87.27 87.44
C ILE A 938 16.58 -86.47 86.57
N ARG A 939 17.11 -85.40 87.20
CA ARG A 939 18.25 -84.51 86.83
C ARG A 939 17.90 -83.34 85.90
N LYS A 940 17.17 -82.33 86.40
CA LYS A 940 17.67 -81.28 87.31
C LYS A 940 18.99 -80.64 86.84
N ASN A 941 18.86 -79.42 86.31
CA ASN A 941 19.51 -78.23 86.88
C ASN A 941 20.94 -78.41 87.40
N ARG A 942 21.89 -78.68 86.49
CA ARG A 942 23.31 -78.49 86.80
C ARG A 942 24.16 -78.31 85.54
N LYS A 943 23.90 -77.24 84.78
CA LYS A 943 24.93 -76.54 83.98
C LYS A 943 24.54 -75.12 83.56
N LYS A 944 23.67 -74.46 84.34
CA LYS A 944 23.49 -72.99 84.38
C LYS A 944 24.73 -72.29 84.97
N GLN A 945 25.96 -72.74 84.68
CA GLN A 945 27.16 -72.19 85.32
C GLN A 945 28.51 -72.57 84.66
N ARG A 946 28.51 -73.01 83.40
CA ARG A 946 29.76 -73.17 82.65
C ARG A 946 29.62 -72.53 81.28
N LYS A 947 30.22 -71.35 81.15
CA LYS A 947 30.45 -70.54 79.95
C LYS A 947 29.59 -69.27 79.78
N ASP A 948 29.15 -68.65 80.87
CA ASP A 948 29.70 -67.35 81.33
C ASP A 948 31.25 -67.22 81.34
N ARG A 949 31.94 -67.75 80.33
CA ARG A 949 33.41 -67.72 80.19
C ARG A 949 33.88 -67.42 78.78
N ASP A 950 33.06 -67.60 77.74
CA ASP A 950 33.57 -67.42 76.35
C ASP A 950 33.16 -66.09 75.71
N LYS A 951 32.21 -65.34 76.29
CA LYS A 951 31.86 -63.99 75.77
C LYS A 951 32.69 -62.85 76.37
N LYS A 952 33.51 -63.14 77.39
CA LYS A 952 34.48 -62.21 77.99
C LYS A 952 35.84 -62.20 77.27
N ASP A 953 36.03 -63.09 76.27
CA ASP A 953 37.30 -63.28 75.56
C ASP A 953 37.29 -62.81 74.09
N GLN A 954 36.20 -62.20 73.59
CA GLN A 954 36.17 -61.54 72.27
C GLN A 954 36.08 -60.00 72.35
N GLU A 955 35.89 -59.44 73.55
CA GLU A 955 36.09 -58.00 73.84
C GLU A 955 37.59 -57.58 73.89
N ASN A 956 38.53 -58.47 73.54
CA ASN A 956 39.98 -58.24 73.73
C ASN A 956 40.88 -58.55 72.50
N MET A 957 40.36 -58.65 71.25
CA MET A 957 41.23 -59.01 70.12
C MET A 957 41.14 -58.26 68.79
N ASP A 958 40.38 -57.18 68.64
CA ASP A 958 40.52 -56.30 67.45
C ASP A 958 40.43 -54.80 67.80
N GLN A 959 41.00 -54.46 68.95
CA GLN A 959 41.42 -53.11 69.32
C GLN A 959 42.76 -52.73 68.64
N ASP A 960 43.16 -53.42 67.57
CA ASP A 960 44.47 -53.27 66.94
C ASP A 960 44.36 -53.29 65.40
N LYS A 961 43.73 -52.24 64.86
CA LYS A 961 44.03 -51.70 63.51
C LYS A 961 43.49 -50.28 63.33
N LYS A 962 43.79 -49.42 64.30
CA LYS A 962 44.04 -47.99 64.07
C LYS A 962 45.55 -47.80 64.08
N ALA A 963 46.17 -47.54 62.94
CA ALA A 963 47.37 -46.69 62.86
C ALA A 963 47.74 -46.39 61.40
N SER A 964 48.01 -45.10 61.17
CA SER A 964 48.83 -44.51 60.10
C SER A 964 48.18 -44.35 58.72
N LYS A 965 48.05 -43.16 58.14
CA LYS A 965 48.60 -41.80 58.40
C LYS A 965 47.81 -40.86 57.45
N ASP A 966 47.31 -39.69 57.86
CA ASP A 966 48.03 -38.41 58.02
C ASP A 966 48.79 -38.02 56.73
N GLN A 967 48.74 -36.81 56.17
CA GLN A 967 48.39 -35.49 56.68
C GLN A 967 48.39 -34.49 55.49
N ASP A 968 47.58 -33.45 55.64
CA ASP A 968 47.58 -32.09 55.07
C ASP A 968 48.95 -31.44 54.79
N PRO A 969 49.02 -30.26 54.13
CA PRO A 969 47.93 -29.30 53.85
C PRO A 969 47.66 -28.95 52.39
#